data_AF-A0A1Y3YZH2-F1
#
_entry.id   AF-A0A1Y3YZH2-F1
#
_cell.length_a   1.000
_cell.length_b   1.000
_cell.length_c   1.000
_cell.angle_alpha   90.00
_cell.angle_beta   90.00
_cell.angle_gamma   90.00
#
_symmetry.space_group_name_H-M   'P 1'
#
loop_
_entity.id
_entity.type
_entity.pdbx_description
1 polymer ?
#
loop_
_entity_poly.entity_id
_entity_poly.type
_entity_poly.pdbx_seq_one_letter_code
_entity_poly.pdbx_strand_id
1 'polypeptide(L)'
;MNEQAIQEQYQHIVSLLEQKRLKEAQVQLEAFLWNCNDWTLRNRLEQAKVSYQYMLQYMRQGVNDPERQKLYRQLLAETRELAEQARISLLDEVSTHYYHALHKNKRNMEAGYGMSSWLKVLESFPDDMAVCQLMPDNKQSLDSALQRHEETAQYLFLTTWGNSGWTAEEEREARMYLESELLPVNDLCLFTGAVLLSLMECFDPRKFSWLLDAATHADTQVSQRALVIIAIVLHIHPNRLWLYPELEARLSLLNEDGSFGKQLNRVYIQLLRSQETEKIDKKMREEIIPEMMKNVSIMRNMKYGFEENMDEDDRNPDWEKAFEESGLGDKIREMNELQLEGADVYMSTFAQLKSYPFFQNPHNWFYPFDMQHSGIIREFGLKPTGDNAILSLILQSGFFCNSDKYSLCFTMAHIPQAQRNMMLSQMTSQDLNELMDESKSSGLRQYAQRPDVISNQYIHDLYRFFKLSQRRHEFRDIFKEEIALHRIPALKDILRKPELLVTIADFHFRKEHPAEALSIYQEVIDMNYADADIFQKTGYCLQKEKRYKEAISAYRKADVLKPDHIWTIRHLATCYRQLRDFASALEYYRKVEAMQPENRNVTFFIGSCLAEQERYEEALQCFFKLDLMENDCIKAWRAIGWCSFVSGKSEQAMRYYEKVLALKPIATDYLNAGHVALRLGNMEKAAELYGKAASESGNRETFLDMFDKDKETLIKLGIDENDIPLIRDLV
;
A
#
# COMPACT_ATOMS: atom_id res chain seq x y z
N MET A 1 11.22 31.45 -21.60
CA MET A 1 11.85 30.19 -21.13
C MET A 1 10.91 29.05 -21.47
N ASN A 2 11.39 27.83 -21.72
CA ASN A 2 10.51 26.66 -21.80
C ASN A 2 10.26 26.06 -20.40
N GLU A 3 9.28 25.15 -20.26
CA GLU A 3 8.91 24.57 -18.96
C GLU A 3 10.09 23.94 -18.22
N GLN A 4 10.92 23.16 -18.93
CA GLN A 4 12.08 22.50 -18.34
C GLN A 4 13.06 23.51 -17.73
N ALA A 5 13.40 24.59 -18.45
CA ALA A 5 14.31 25.61 -17.94
C ALA A 5 13.72 26.35 -16.72
N ILE A 6 12.40 26.57 -16.68
CA ILE A 6 11.74 27.18 -15.52
C ILE A 6 11.88 26.28 -14.30
N GLN A 7 11.64 24.97 -14.48
CA GLN A 7 11.75 24.01 -13.39
C GLN A 7 13.20 23.84 -12.91
N GLU A 8 14.17 23.76 -13.82
CA GLU A 8 15.60 23.66 -13.47
C GLU A 8 16.09 24.89 -12.69
N GLN A 9 15.74 26.09 -13.14
CA GLN A 9 16.12 27.33 -12.44
C GLN A 9 15.44 27.42 -11.06
N TYR A 10 14.15 27.06 -10.97
CA TYR A 10 13.46 26.98 -9.69
C TYR A 10 14.16 25.99 -8.75
N GLN A 11 14.44 24.77 -9.18
CA GLN A 11 15.13 23.75 -8.36
C GLN A 11 16.52 24.20 -7.92
N HIS A 12 17.23 24.96 -8.75
CA HIS A 12 18.51 25.55 -8.35
C HIS A 12 18.35 26.55 -7.20
N ILE A 13 17.37 27.46 -7.27
CA ILE A 13 17.05 28.41 -6.20
C ILE A 13 16.65 27.66 -4.92
N VAL A 14 15.82 26.62 -5.05
CA VAL A 14 15.41 25.74 -3.95
C VAL A 14 16.62 25.12 -3.24
N SER A 15 17.55 24.54 -3.99
CA SER A 15 18.75 23.92 -3.44
C SER A 15 19.64 24.92 -2.68
N LEU A 16 19.78 26.14 -3.20
CA LEU A 16 20.51 27.21 -2.50
C LEU A 16 19.85 27.58 -1.16
N LEU A 17 18.51 27.64 -1.11
CA LEU A 17 17.78 27.94 0.12
C LEU A 17 17.92 26.81 1.15
N GLU A 18 17.88 25.56 0.72
CA GLU A 18 18.12 24.39 1.59
C GLU A 18 19.54 24.38 2.16
N GLN A 19 20.53 24.82 1.39
CA GLN A 19 21.91 25.04 1.84
C GLN A 19 22.09 26.30 2.69
N LYS A 20 21.01 27.05 3.01
CA LYS A 20 21.04 28.33 3.74
C LYS A 20 21.87 29.41 3.03
N ARG A 21 21.96 29.37 1.69
CA ARG A 21 22.68 30.35 0.86
C ARG A 21 21.73 31.46 0.37
N LEU A 22 21.09 32.15 1.31
CA LEU A 22 20.02 33.13 1.04
C LEU A 22 20.41 34.23 0.04
N LYS A 23 21.61 34.82 0.17
CA LYS A 23 22.07 35.89 -0.73
C LYS A 23 22.09 35.44 -2.19
N GLU A 24 22.64 34.25 -2.44
CA GLU A 24 22.78 33.70 -3.79
C GLU A 24 21.42 33.30 -4.35
N ALA A 25 20.55 32.72 -3.52
CA ALA A 25 19.18 32.43 -3.88
C ALA A 25 18.42 33.69 -4.30
N GLN A 26 18.54 34.79 -3.55
CA GLN A 26 17.89 36.07 -3.89
C GLN A 26 18.39 36.65 -5.22
N VAL A 27 19.69 36.53 -5.52
CA VAL A 27 20.26 36.98 -6.81
C VAL A 27 19.73 36.13 -7.97
N GLN A 28 19.68 34.81 -7.81
CA GLN A 28 19.12 33.92 -8.83
C GLN A 28 17.61 34.15 -9.02
N LEU A 29 16.88 34.42 -7.94
CA LEU A 29 15.46 34.74 -7.98
C LEU A 29 15.17 36.10 -8.63
N GLU A 30 16.03 37.09 -8.43
CA GLU A 30 15.92 38.38 -9.12
C GLU A 30 16.03 38.21 -10.64
N ALA A 31 17.00 37.43 -11.10
CA ALA A 31 17.14 37.08 -12.52
C ALA A 31 15.93 36.27 -13.03
N PHE A 32 15.38 35.38 -12.19
CA PHE A 32 14.19 34.59 -12.53
C PHE A 32 12.96 35.47 -12.71
N LEU A 33 12.73 36.41 -11.78
CA LEU A 33 11.62 37.37 -11.81
C LEU A 33 11.72 38.40 -12.94
N TRP A 34 12.90 38.61 -13.52
CA TRP A 34 13.05 39.50 -14.68
C TRP A 34 12.22 39.03 -15.89
N ASN A 35 11.95 37.73 -15.96
CA ASN A 35 11.12 37.12 -16.99
C ASN A 35 9.62 37.09 -16.62
N CYS A 36 9.26 37.45 -15.37
CA CYS A 36 7.87 37.51 -14.90
C CYS A 36 7.26 38.90 -15.15
N ASN A 37 5.98 38.94 -15.53
CA ASN A 37 5.23 40.19 -15.68
C ASN A 37 4.62 40.72 -14.35
N ASP A 38 4.80 40.01 -13.24
CA ASP A 38 4.25 40.40 -11.94
C ASP A 38 5.20 41.33 -11.18
N TRP A 39 4.86 42.62 -11.18
CA TRP A 39 5.60 43.67 -10.46
C TRP A 39 5.51 43.53 -8.93
N THR A 40 4.47 42.87 -8.40
CA THR A 40 4.29 42.73 -6.95
C THR A 40 5.36 41.81 -6.35
N LEU A 41 5.68 40.71 -7.04
CA LEU A 41 6.74 39.77 -6.63
C LEU A 41 8.12 40.43 -6.62
N ARG A 42 8.41 41.28 -7.62
CA ARG A 42 9.68 42.03 -7.68
C ARG A 42 9.82 42.99 -6.51
N ASN A 43 8.76 43.71 -6.17
CA ASN A 43 8.77 44.64 -5.03
C ASN A 43 8.97 43.91 -3.70
N ARG A 44 8.30 42.77 -3.50
CA ARG A 44 8.50 41.92 -2.30
C ARG A 44 9.93 41.39 -2.20
N LEU A 45 10.51 40.93 -3.31
CA LEU A 45 11.91 40.49 -3.32
C LEU A 45 12.86 41.61 -2.94
N GLU A 46 12.66 42.83 -3.46
CA GLU A 46 13.53 43.95 -3.07
C GLU A 46 13.39 44.30 -1.58
N GLN A 47 12.18 44.30 -1.04
CA GLN A 47 11.99 44.49 0.41
C GLN A 47 12.73 43.41 1.23
N ALA A 48 12.70 42.15 0.80
CA ALA A 48 13.43 41.07 1.44
C ALA A 48 14.96 41.24 1.31
N LYS A 49 15.47 41.65 0.15
CA LYS A 49 16.90 41.94 -0.08
C LYS A 49 17.39 43.09 0.80
N VAL A 50 16.64 44.20 0.84
CA VAL A 50 16.97 45.37 1.68
C VAL A 50 16.99 44.98 3.16
N SER A 51 15.99 44.23 3.62
CA SER A 51 15.94 43.72 5.00
C SER A 51 17.14 42.84 5.34
N TYR A 52 17.52 41.94 4.42
CA TYR A 52 18.71 41.10 4.58
C TYR A 52 20.02 41.92 4.62
N GLN A 53 20.13 42.96 3.77
CA GLN A 53 21.28 43.86 3.77
C GLN A 53 21.42 44.62 5.10
N TYR A 54 20.32 45.16 5.64
CA TYR A 54 20.33 45.80 6.96
C TYR A 54 20.74 44.83 8.06
N MET A 55 20.21 43.60 8.05
CA MET A 55 20.60 42.56 9.00
C MET A 55 22.11 42.29 8.96
N LEU A 56 22.70 42.18 7.77
CA LEU A 56 24.15 42.01 7.60
C LEU A 56 24.94 43.25 8.04
N GLN A 57 24.42 44.45 7.80
CA GLN A 57 25.04 45.71 8.22
C GLN A 57 25.11 45.82 9.74
N TYR A 58 24.01 45.55 10.45
CA TYR A 58 23.99 45.53 11.92
C TYR A 58 24.91 44.45 12.50
N MET A 59 24.97 43.27 11.85
CA MET A 59 25.90 42.21 12.25
C MET A 59 27.37 42.64 12.09
N ARG A 60 27.71 43.36 11.00
CA ARG A 60 29.07 43.94 10.80
C ARG A 60 29.44 44.99 11.85
N GLN A 61 28.45 45.71 12.37
CA GLN A 61 28.64 46.70 13.44
C GLN A 61 28.76 46.05 14.83
N GLY A 62 28.66 44.72 14.95
CA GLY A 62 28.76 44.00 16.21
C GLY A 62 27.50 44.09 17.08
N VAL A 63 26.36 44.56 16.54
CA VAL A 63 25.09 44.65 17.27
C VAL A 63 24.57 43.24 17.55
N ASN A 64 24.34 42.91 18.81
CA ASN A 64 23.71 41.65 19.20
C ASN A 64 22.18 41.80 19.15
N ASP A 65 21.56 41.25 18.11
CA ASP A 65 20.11 41.27 17.91
C ASP A 65 19.52 39.89 18.25
N PRO A 66 18.70 39.77 19.31
CA PRO A 66 18.11 38.49 19.71
C PRO A 66 17.13 37.94 18.67
N GLU A 67 16.48 38.78 17.85
CA GLU A 67 15.51 38.37 16.85
C GLU A 67 16.15 38.02 15.50
N ARG A 68 17.48 38.16 15.36
CA ARG A 68 18.20 37.95 14.09
C ARG A 68 17.89 36.62 13.42
N GLN A 69 17.85 35.54 14.19
CA GLN A 69 17.59 34.19 13.66
C GLN A 69 16.16 34.04 13.15
N LYS A 70 15.21 34.68 13.82
CA LYS A 70 13.80 34.72 13.40
C LYS A 70 13.64 35.52 12.12
N LEU A 71 14.25 36.71 12.05
CA LEU A 71 14.27 37.53 10.83
C LEU A 71 14.90 36.77 9.66
N TYR A 72 16.03 36.09 9.87
CA TYR A 72 16.68 35.30 8.84
C TYR A 72 15.79 34.16 8.32
N ARG A 73 15.07 33.47 9.22
CA ARG A 73 14.11 32.43 8.84
C ARG A 73 12.92 33.00 8.06
N GLN A 74 12.38 34.14 8.47
CA GLN A 74 11.33 34.85 7.73
C GLN A 74 11.79 35.22 6.31
N LEU A 75 13.03 35.69 6.15
CA LEU A 75 13.59 36.01 4.85
C LEU A 75 13.80 34.75 3.97
N LEU A 76 14.17 33.61 4.56
CA LEU A 76 14.20 32.33 3.85
C LEU A 76 12.80 31.91 3.39
N ALA A 77 11.80 32.00 4.28
CA ALA A 77 10.40 31.67 3.98
C ALA A 77 9.88 32.53 2.82
N GLU A 78 9.97 33.85 2.96
CA GLU A 78 9.56 34.84 1.95
C GLU A 78 10.25 34.60 0.60
N THR A 79 11.58 34.41 0.60
CA THR A 79 12.33 34.17 -0.65
C THR A 79 11.87 32.87 -1.33
N ARG A 80 11.51 31.84 -0.55
CA ARG A 80 11.05 30.57 -1.09
C ARG A 80 9.62 30.69 -1.63
N GLU A 81 8.71 31.33 -0.90
CA GLU A 81 7.36 31.64 -1.38
C GLU A 81 7.40 32.42 -2.71
N LEU A 82 8.24 33.46 -2.78
CA LEU A 82 8.43 34.25 -4.00
C LEU A 82 8.96 33.40 -5.16
N ALA A 83 9.87 32.45 -4.90
CA ALA A 83 10.36 31.54 -5.93
C ALA A 83 9.27 30.60 -6.47
N GLU A 84 8.38 30.11 -5.60
CA GLU A 84 7.25 29.26 -5.99
C GLU A 84 6.21 30.03 -6.80
N GLN A 85 5.85 31.24 -6.36
CA GLN A 85 4.93 32.12 -7.07
C GLN A 85 5.52 32.54 -8.43
N ALA A 86 6.81 32.88 -8.49
CA ALA A 86 7.51 33.18 -9.74
C ALA A 86 7.48 32.01 -10.72
N ARG A 87 7.73 30.78 -10.23
CA ARG A 87 7.66 29.55 -11.02
C ARG A 87 6.27 29.39 -11.65
N ILE A 88 5.21 29.53 -10.85
CA ILE A 88 3.83 29.40 -11.33
C ILE A 88 3.51 30.47 -12.37
N SER A 89 3.81 31.76 -12.09
CA SER A 89 3.56 32.85 -13.04
C SER A 89 4.29 32.69 -14.37
N LEU A 90 5.50 32.09 -14.38
CA LEU A 90 6.21 31.80 -15.63
C LEU A 90 5.59 30.63 -16.38
N LEU A 91 5.16 29.59 -15.66
CA LEU A 91 4.49 28.44 -16.26
C LEU A 91 3.11 28.80 -16.83
N ASP A 92 2.41 29.77 -16.25
CA ASP A 92 1.13 30.27 -16.79
C ASP A 92 1.21 30.80 -18.23
N GLU A 93 2.40 31.19 -18.68
CA GLU A 93 2.63 31.71 -20.02
C GLU A 93 3.04 30.62 -21.03
N VAL A 94 3.50 29.46 -20.56
CA VAL A 94 4.12 28.45 -21.43
C VAL A 94 3.50 27.06 -21.31
N SER A 95 2.85 26.76 -20.19
CA SER A 95 2.31 25.43 -19.91
C SER A 95 0.89 25.25 -20.43
N THR A 96 0.62 24.03 -20.90
CA THR A 96 -0.70 23.60 -21.35
C THR A 96 -1.50 22.89 -20.27
N HIS A 97 -0.93 22.70 -19.08
CA HIS A 97 -1.63 22.07 -17.96
C HIS A 97 -2.82 22.91 -17.50
N TYR A 98 -3.89 22.23 -17.09
CA TYR A 98 -5.16 22.87 -16.74
C TYR A 98 -5.04 23.81 -15.54
N TYR A 99 -4.18 23.47 -14.56
CA TYR A 99 -3.90 24.33 -13.41
C TYR A 99 -3.43 25.72 -13.81
N HIS A 100 -2.52 25.82 -14.79
CA HIS A 100 -1.96 27.10 -15.26
C HIS A 100 -3.00 27.95 -16.01
N ALA A 101 -3.86 27.30 -16.80
CA ALA A 101 -5.00 27.97 -17.43
C ALA A 101 -6.00 28.52 -16.38
N LEU A 102 -6.21 27.78 -15.29
CA LEU A 102 -7.08 28.16 -14.19
C LEU A 102 -6.49 29.32 -13.37
N HIS A 103 -5.22 29.21 -12.97
CA HIS A 103 -4.50 30.23 -12.21
C HIS A 103 -4.45 31.57 -12.97
N LYS A 104 -4.14 31.55 -14.27
CA LYS A 104 -4.14 32.76 -15.12
C LYS A 104 -5.50 33.46 -15.20
N ASN A 105 -6.58 32.67 -15.23
CA ASN A 105 -7.94 33.19 -15.39
C ASN A 105 -8.68 33.46 -14.07
N LYS A 106 -8.02 33.34 -12.92
CA LYS A 106 -8.63 33.53 -11.59
C LYS A 106 -9.48 34.80 -11.50
N ARG A 107 -8.96 35.94 -11.96
CA ARG A 107 -9.66 37.24 -11.94
C ARG A 107 -10.88 37.34 -12.86
N ASN A 108 -10.93 36.53 -13.93
CA ASN A 108 -12.06 36.49 -14.86
C ASN A 108 -13.16 35.54 -14.37
N MET A 109 -12.83 34.58 -13.49
CA MET A 109 -13.79 33.69 -12.83
C MET A 109 -14.48 34.38 -11.64
N GLU A 110 -13.84 35.39 -11.03
CA GLU A 110 -14.40 36.29 -10.00
C GLU A 110 -15.43 37.30 -10.57
N ALA A 111 -16.25 36.91 -11.56
CA ALA A 111 -17.29 37.77 -12.13
C ALA A 111 -18.44 38.01 -11.12
N GLY A 112 -18.20 38.85 -10.11
CA GLY A 112 -19.22 39.48 -9.25
C GLY A 112 -19.52 38.81 -7.90
N TYR A 113 -18.95 37.64 -7.60
CA TYR A 113 -19.18 36.92 -6.34
C TYR A 113 -17.87 36.41 -5.74
N GLY A 114 -17.60 36.73 -4.48
CA GLY A 114 -16.46 36.24 -3.70
C GLY A 114 -16.83 35.05 -2.81
N MET A 115 -15.86 34.55 -2.05
CA MET A 115 -16.02 33.36 -1.20
C MET A 115 -17.16 33.51 -0.18
N SER A 116 -17.27 34.69 0.42
CA SER A 116 -18.38 35.03 1.34
C SER A 116 -19.77 35.03 0.67
N SER A 117 -19.86 35.33 -0.63
CA SER A 117 -21.12 35.25 -1.37
C SER A 117 -21.48 33.82 -1.73
N TRP A 118 -20.49 33.01 -2.12
CA TRP A 118 -20.69 31.59 -2.41
C TRP A 118 -21.14 30.83 -1.16
N LEU A 119 -20.55 31.12 0.00
CA LEU A 119 -20.96 30.53 1.28
C LEU A 119 -22.48 30.69 1.50
N LYS A 120 -23.01 31.90 1.33
CA LYS A 120 -24.45 32.17 1.51
C LYS A 120 -25.34 31.36 0.56
N VAL A 121 -24.90 31.17 -0.69
CA VAL A 121 -25.65 30.36 -1.67
C VAL A 121 -25.65 28.89 -1.24
N LEU A 122 -24.52 28.36 -0.79
CA LEU A 122 -24.40 26.99 -0.32
C LEU A 122 -25.19 26.75 0.98
N GLU A 123 -25.16 27.69 1.92
CA GLU A 123 -25.96 27.65 3.16
C GLU A 123 -27.48 27.66 2.89
N SER A 124 -27.92 28.31 1.81
CA SER A 124 -29.34 28.34 1.43
C SER A 124 -29.84 27.06 0.76
N PHE A 125 -28.94 26.16 0.34
CA PHE A 125 -29.31 24.99 -0.45
C PHE A 125 -30.23 23.99 0.28
N PRO A 126 -30.00 23.63 1.56
CA PRO A 126 -30.92 22.75 2.28
C PRO A 126 -32.35 23.29 2.33
N ASP A 127 -32.51 24.61 2.52
CA ASP A 127 -33.81 25.28 2.53
C ASP A 127 -34.45 25.28 1.14
N ASP A 128 -33.68 25.61 0.09
CA ASP A 128 -34.15 25.54 -1.30
C ASP A 128 -34.64 24.12 -1.66
N MET A 129 -33.93 23.09 -1.20
CA MET A 129 -34.32 21.69 -1.39
C MET A 129 -35.57 21.32 -0.60
N ALA A 130 -35.71 21.79 0.64
CA ALA A 130 -36.92 21.58 1.44
C ALA A 130 -38.15 22.23 0.78
N VAL A 131 -38.01 23.43 0.21
CA VAL A 131 -39.07 24.10 -0.55
C VAL A 131 -39.45 23.29 -1.80
N CYS A 132 -38.45 22.78 -2.55
CA CYS A 132 -38.71 21.95 -3.73
C CYS A 132 -39.43 20.64 -3.38
N GLN A 133 -39.13 20.04 -2.22
CA GLN A 133 -39.84 18.84 -1.74
C GLN A 133 -41.33 19.08 -1.45
N LEU A 134 -41.71 20.30 -1.06
CA LEU A 134 -43.11 20.68 -0.84
C LEU A 134 -43.87 20.96 -2.15
N MET A 135 -43.15 21.14 -3.26
CA MET A 135 -43.72 21.42 -4.59
C MET A 135 -43.20 20.41 -5.65
N PRO A 136 -43.53 19.11 -5.53
CA PRO A 136 -42.95 18.05 -6.37
C PRO A 136 -43.27 18.18 -7.87
N ASP A 137 -44.35 18.89 -8.23
CA ASP A 137 -44.72 19.13 -9.62
C ASP A 137 -43.87 20.24 -10.28
N ASN A 138 -43.16 21.05 -9.50
CA ASN A 138 -42.35 22.17 -9.99
C ASN A 138 -40.90 21.76 -10.29
N LYS A 139 -40.72 20.94 -11.33
CA LYS A 139 -39.39 20.46 -11.77
C LYS A 139 -38.41 21.58 -12.09
N GLN A 140 -38.91 22.70 -12.63
CA GLN A 140 -38.06 23.84 -13.00
C GLN A 140 -37.41 24.51 -11.79
N SER A 141 -38.13 24.61 -10.67
CA SER A 141 -37.58 25.14 -9.42
C SER A 141 -36.48 24.24 -8.87
N LEU A 142 -36.69 22.91 -8.90
CA LEU A 142 -35.69 21.93 -8.48
C LEU A 142 -34.43 21.99 -9.35
N ASP A 143 -34.59 21.96 -10.68
CA ASP A 143 -33.46 22.05 -11.61
C ASP A 143 -32.67 23.35 -11.41
N SER A 144 -33.36 24.47 -11.16
CA SER A 144 -32.73 25.77 -10.93
C SER A 144 -31.97 25.83 -9.59
N ALA A 145 -32.48 25.18 -8.54
CA ALA A 145 -31.81 25.10 -7.25
C ALA A 145 -30.55 24.23 -7.32
N LEU A 146 -30.65 23.04 -7.93
CA LEU A 146 -29.53 22.13 -8.14
C LEU A 146 -28.44 22.77 -9.00
N GLN A 147 -28.81 23.38 -10.13
CA GLN A 147 -27.85 24.05 -11.00
C GLN A 147 -27.10 25.15 -10.27
N ARG A 148 -27.80 25.99 -9.49
CA ARG A 148 -27.19 27.10 -8.75
C ARG A 148 -26.19 26.59 -7.70
N HIS A 149 -26.55 25.53 -6.98
CA HIS A 149 -25.68 24.89 -5.99
C HIS A 149 -24.44 24.28 -6.65
N GLU A 150 -24.62 23.44 -7.66
CA GLU A 150 -23.54 22.74 -8.35
C GLU A 150 -22.58 23.70 -9.08
N GLU A 151 -23.09 24.76 -9.72
CA GLU A 151 -22.25 25.81 -10.31
C GLU A 151 -21.45 26.56 -9.24
N THR A 152 -22.07 26.90 -8.10
CA THR A 152 -21.39 27.57 -6.99
C THR A 152 -20.28 26.68 -6.39
N ALA A 153 -20.57 25.40 -6.17
CA ALA A 153 -19.61 24.41 -5.70
C ALA A 153 -18.45 24.25 -6.69
N GLN A 154 -18.73 24.24 -8.00
CA GLN A 154 -17.71 24.24 -9.05
C GLN A 154 -16.82 25.50 -9.00
N TYR A 155 -17.41 26.70 -8.87
CA TYR A 155 -16.65 27.94 -8.77
C TYR A 155 -15.76 28.00 -7.53
N LEU A 156 -16.30 27.56 -6.38
CA LEU A 156 -15.53 27.44 -5.13
C LEU A 156 -14.32 26.52 -5.31
N PHE A 157 -14.54 25.33 -5.88
CA PHE A 157 -13.48 24.35 -6.10
C PHE A 157 -12.40 24.87 -7.05
N LEU A 158 -12.80 25.36 -8.23
CA LEU A 158 -11.86 25.81 -9.26
C LEU A 158 -11.09 27.07 -8.81
N THR A 159 -11.76 28.04 -8.18
CA THR A 159 -11.07 29.25 -7.69
C THR A 159 -10.09 28.92 -6.57
N THR A 160 -10.45 27.99 -5.68
CA THR A 160 -9.57 27.55 -4.59
C THR A 160 -8.36 26.78 -5.13
N TRP A 161 -8.59 25.83 -6.05
CA TRP A 161 -7.51 25.07 -6.66
C TRP A 161 -6.53 25.99 -7.40
N GLY A 162 -7.03 26.89 -8.25
CA GLY A 162 -6.22 27.84 -9.02
C GLY A 162 -5.60 29.00 -8.23
N ASN A 163 -5.74 29.04 -6.91
CA ASN A 163 -5.16 30.07 -6.07
C ASN A 163 -3.74 29.63 -5.62
N SER A 164 -2.70 30.41 -5.89
CA SER A 164 -1.32 30.12 -5.50
C SER A 164 -0.92 30.60 -4.10
N GLY A 165 -1.73 31.44 -3.46
CA GLY A 165 -1.52 31.91 -2.08
C GLY A 165 -2.69 32.72 -1.56
N TRP A 166 -3.12 32.45 -0.32
CA TRP A 166 -4.25 33.16 0.27
C TRP A 166 -3.82 34.53 0.82
N THR A 167 -4.66 35.53 0.59
CA THR A 167 -4.59 36.79 1.31
C THR A 167 -5.14 36.65 2.73
N ALA A 168 -4.92 37.66 3.57
CA ALA A 168 -5.51 37.69 4.90
C ALA A 168 -7.04 37.79 4.89
N GLU A 169 -7.65 38.29 3.82
CA GLU A 169 -9.10 38.29 3.65
C GLU A 169 -9.58 36.90 3.26
N GLU A 170 -9.00 36.30 2.23
CA GLU A 170 -9.37 34.94 1.78
C GLU A 170 -9.21 33.91 2.91
N GLU A 171 -8.18 34.03 3.76
CA GLU A 171 -8.03 33.19 4.95
C GLU A 171 -9.18 33.37 5.95
N ARG A 172 -9.64 34.61 6.18
CA ARG A 172 -10.80 34.87 7.05
C ARG A 172 -12.07 34.30 6.46
N GLU A 173 -12.32 34.55 5.17
CA GLU A 173 -13.49 34.01 4.49
C GLU A 173 -13.48 32.48 4.49
N ALA A 174 -12.33 31.84 4.26
CA ALA A 174 -12.19 30.39 4.33
C ALA A 174 -12.48 29.83 5.74
N ARG A 175 -12.13 30.55 6.82
CA ARG A 175 -12.48 30.12 8.19
C ARG A 175 -14.00 30.12 8.43
N MET A 176 -14.74 31.04 7.82
CA MET A 176 -16.20 31.08 7.95
C MET A 176 -16.86 29.78 7.47
N TYR A 177 -16.24 29.05 6.52
CA TYR A 177 -16.73 27.74 6.07
C TYR A 177 -16.60 26.66 7.13
N LEU A 178 -15.57 26.71 8.00
CA LEU A 178 -15.41 25.78 9.12
C LEU A 178 -16.32 26.13 10.30
N GLU A 179 -16.70 27.41 10.42
CA GLU A 179 -17.53 27.91 11.51
C GLU A 179 -19.04 27.84 11.21
N SER A 180 -19.42 27.68 9.94
CA SER A 180 -20.83 27.65 9.53
C SER A 180 -21.51 26.34 9.92
N GLU A 181 -22.59 26.44 10.70
CA GLU A 181 -23.47 25.32 11.04
C GLU A 181 -24.50 25.00 9.93
N LEU A 182 -24.67 25.93 8.96
CA LEU A 182 -25.65 25.81 7.88
C LEU A 182 -25.06 25.22 6.61
N LEU A 183 -23.74 25.28 6.44
CA LEU A 183 -23.05 24.75 5.28
C LEU A 183 -23.19 23.21 5.21
N PRO A 184 -23.66 22.65 4.09
CA PRO A 184 -23.65 21.21 3.92
C PRO A 184 -22.24 20.62 4.01
N VAL A 185 -22.09 19.54 4.77
CA VAL A 185 -20.80 18.85 4.98
C VAL A 185 -20.13 18.45 3.65
N ASN A 186 -20.93 18.11 2.62
CA ASN A 186 -20.41 17.73 1.31
C ASN A 186 -19.66 18.88 0.62
N ASP A 187 -20.16 20.11 0.75
CA ASP A 187 -19.53 21.30 0.20
C ASP A 187 -18.24 21.65 0.94
N LEU A 188 -18.22 21.50 2.26
CA LEU A 188 -17.00 21.66 3.06
C LEU A 188 -15.95 20.60 2.73
N CYS A 189 -16.37 19.35 2.49
CA CYS A 189 -15.52 18.27 2.03
C CYS A 189 -14.94 18.53 0.63
N LEU A 190 -15.74 19.12 -0.27
CA LEU A 190 -15.30 19.53 -1.61
C LEU A 190 -14.25 20.65 -1.52
N PHE A 191 -14.53 21.67 -0.70
CA PHE A 191 -13.62 22.79 -0.46
C PHE A 191 -12.28 22.30 0.11
N THR A 192 -12.32 21.38 1.06
CA THR A 192 -11.15 20.71 1.62
C THR A 192 -10.33 19.99 0.54
N GLY A 193 -10.99 19.31 -0.40
CA GLY A 193 -10.35 18.68 -1.56
C GLY A 193 -9.71 19.68 -2.55
N ALA A 194 -10.31 20.86 -2.73
CA ALA A 194 -9.71 21.92 -3.54
C ALA A 194 -8.43 22.49 -2.89
N VAL A 195 -8.43 22.61 -1.55
CA VAL A 195 -7.24 23.02 -0.78
C VAL A 195 -6.09 22.02 -0.95
N LEU A 196 -6.37 20.70 -1.01
CA LEU A 196 -5.36 19.69 -1.34
C LEU A 196 -4.69 20.00 -2.69
N LEU A 197 -5.46 20.09 -3.77
CA LEU A 197 -4.89 20.30 -5.10
C LEU A 197 -4.11 21.62 -5.20
N SER A 198 -4.57 22.66 -4.50
CA SER A 198 -3.84 23.92 -4.39
C SER A 198 -2.49 23.76 -3.68
N LEU A 199 -2.45 23.06 -2.54
CA LEU A 199 -1.23 22.83 -1.77
C LEU A 199 -0.25 21.86 -2.44
N MET A 200 -0.73 20.98 -3.32
CA MET A 200 0.13 20.15 -4.16
C MET A 200 0.97 20.99 -5.13
N GLU A 201 0.41 22.09 -5.65
CA GLU A 201 1.07 22.98 -6.62
C GLU A 201 1.94 24.05 -5.96
N CYS A 202 1.46 24.62 -4.85
CA CYS A 202 2.13 25.70 -4.12
C CYS A 202 1.90 25.56 -2.62
N PHE A 203 2.96 25.48 -1.81
CA PHE A 203 2.80 25.43 -0.38
C PHE A 203 2.42 26.82 0.15
N ASP A 204 1.26 26.93 0.79
CA ASP A 204 0.77 28.16 1.40
C ASP A 204 0.54 27.94 2.91
N PRO A 205 1.18 28.75 3.78
CA PRO A 205 1.11 28.55 5.23
C PRO A 205 -0.29 28.80 5.80
N ARG A 206 -1.13 29.64 5.16
CA ARG A 206 -2.49 29.94 5.62
C ARG A 206 -3.45 28.80 5.30
N LYS A 207 -3.35 28.21 4.10
CA LYS A 207 -4.08 27.00 3.71
C LYS A 207 -3.70 25.81 4.58
N PHE A 208 -2.41 25.64 4.85
CA PHE A 208 -1.97 24.59 5.77
C PHE A 208 -2.47 24.83 7.20
N SER A 209 -2.41 26.09 7.67
CA SER A 209 -3.02 26.51 8.95
C SER A 209 -4.52 26.17 9.02
N TRP A 210 -5.28 26.47 7.97
CA TRP A 210 -6.70 26.14 7.88
C TRP A 210 -6.96 24.64 7.88
N LEU A 211 -6.10 23.84 7.24
CA LEU A 211 -6.19 22.38 7.31
C LEU A 211 -5.97 21.83 8.73
N LEU A 212 -5.08 22.44 9.51
CA LEU A 212 -4.90 22.06 10.92
C LEU A 212 -6.18 22.31 11.73
N ASP A 213 -6.91 23.39 11.44
CA ASP A 213 -8.22 23.66 12.06
C ASP A 213 -9.27 22.65 11.57
N ALA A 214 -9.32 22.40 10.26
CA ALA A 214 -10.24 21.42 9.66
C ALA A 214 -10.03 20.01 10.22
N ALA A 215 -8.81 19.62 10.57
CA ALA A 215 -8.50 18.34 11.21
C ALA A 215 -9.11 18.19 12.62
N THR A 216 -9.50 19.29 13.26
CA THR A 216 -10.18 19.31 14.56
C THR A 216 -11.70 19.53 14.47
N HIS A 217 -12.23 19.62 13.24
CA HIS A 217 -13.64 19.86 13.01
C HIS A 217 -14.52 18.75 13.61
N ALA A 218 -15.70 19.11 14.13
CA ALA A 218 -16.61 18.18 14.80
C ALA A 218 -17.15 17.10 13.85
N ASP A 219 -17.36 17.44 12.58
CA ASP A 219 -17.73 16.47 11.56
C ASP A 219 -16.56 15.54 11.21
N THR A 220 -16.83 14.23 11.25
CA THR A 220 -15.80 13.21 11.02
C THR A 220 -15.35 13.15 9.55
N GLN A 221 -16.22 13.47 8.58
CA GLN A 221 -15.79 13.47 7.18
C GLN A 221 -14.79 14.58 6.88
N VAL A 222 -15.03 15.77 7.42
CA VAL A 222 -14.13 16.92 7.24
C VAL A 222 -12.79 16.66 7.92
N SER A 223 -12.81 16.26 9.21
CA SER A 223 -11.59 16.03 9.98
C SER A 223 -10.71 14.92 9.40
N GLN A 224 -11.31 13.80 8.96
CA GLN A 224 -10.55 12.70 8.37
C GLN A 224 -10.02 13.03 6.97
N ARG A 225 -10.75 13.80 6.16
CA ARG A 225 -10.23 14.32 4.88
C ARG A 225 -9.06 15.26 5.11
N ALA A 226 -9.18 16.21 6.04
CA ALA A 226 -8.10 17.12 6.39
C ALA A 226 -6.86 16.36 6.88
N LEU A 227 -7.02 15.31 7.69
CA LEU A 227 -5.93 14.46 8.14
C LEU A 227 -5.20 13.76 6.99
N VAL A 228 -5.94 13.18 6.03
CA VAL A 228 -5.36 12.58 4.82
C VAL A 228 -4.58 13.63 4.02
N ILE A 229 -5.12 14.84 3.88
CA ILE A 229 -4.48 15.93 3.15
C ILE A 229 -3.20 16.38 3.87
N ILE A 230 -3.21 16.53 5.20
CA ILE A 230 -2.01 16.87 5.97
C ILE A 230 -0.89 15.84 5.70
N ALA A 231 -1.21 14.54 5.72
CA ALA A 231 -0.25 13.49 5.40
C ALA A 231 0.36 13.66 3.99
N ILE A 232 -0.49 13.91 3.00
CA ILE A 232 -0.07 14.09 1.60
C ILE A 232 0.76 15.36 1.40
N VAL A 233 0.32 16.50 1.96
CA VAL A 233 1.01 17.79 1.82
C VAL A 233 2.38 17.73 2.48
N LEU A 234 2.50 17.09 3.65
CA LEU A 234 3.79 16.88 4.30
C LEU A 234 4.70 15.92 3.53
N HIS A 235 4.15 14.88 2.89
CA HIS A 235 4.90 14.02 1.98
C HIS A 235 5.45 14.78 0.76
N ILE A 236 4.64 15.66 0.17
CA ILE A 236 5.03 16.48 -0.99
C ILE A 236 6.07 17.53 -0.60
N HIS A 237 5.94 18.10 0.60
CA HIS A 237 6.75 19.22 1.11
C HIS A 237 7.47 18.88 2.43
N PRO A 238 8.33 17.85 2.47
CA PRO A 238 8.84 17.27 3.72
C PRO A 238 9.68 18.24 4.56
N ASN A 239 10.35 19.19 3.90
CA ASN A 239 11.23 20.17 4.53
C ASN A 239 10.64 21.59 4.53
N ARG A 240 9.30 21.75 4.54
CA ARG A 240 8.70 23.09 4.58
C ARG A 240 8.38 23.63 5.96
N LEU A 241 7.87 22.81 6.87
CA LEU A 241 7.34 23.29 8.14
C LEU A 241 8.39 23.95 9.05
N TRP A 242 9.67 23.60 8.95
CA TRP A 242 10.73 24.22 9.77
C TRP A 242 10.89 25.74 9.55
N LEU A 243 10.38 26.26 8.43
CA LEU A 243 10.34 27.69 8.14
C LEU A 243 9.20 28.41 8.87
N TYR A 244 8.19 27.69 9.34
CA TYR A 244 6.97 28.18 9.99
C TYR A 244 6.79 27.52 11.37
N PRO A 245 7.53 27.96 12.39
CA PRO A 245 7.51 27.34 13.73
C PRO A 245 6.14 27.35 14.38
N GLU A 246 5.32 28.35 14.07
CA GLU A 246 3.93 28.42 14.51
C GLU A 246 3.09 27.23 14.00
N LEU A 247 3.33 26.76 12.78
CA LEU A 247 2.64 25.59 12.22
C LEU A 247 3.16 24.29 12.82
N GLU A 248 4.47 24.18 13.03
CA GLU A 248 5.10 23.03 13.69
C GLU A 248 4.64 22.89 15.15
N ALA A 249 4.52 24.01 15.87
CA ALA A 249 3.98 24.05 17.23
C ALA A 249 2.51 23.63 17.26
N ARG A 250 1.68 24.11 16.31
CA ARG A 250 0.27 23.69 16.22
C ARG A 250 0.13 22.21 15.89
N LEU A 251 0.92 21.69 14.95
CA LEU A 251 0.93 20.27 14.63
C LEU A 251 1.33 19.41 15.84
N SER A 252 2.30 19.88 16.63
CA SER A 252 2.71 19.24 17.88
C SER A 252 1.59 19.26 18.93
N LEU A 253 0.89 20.39 19.06
CA LEU A 253 -0.24 20.56 20.00
C LEU A 253 -1.42 19.63 19.65
N LEU A 254 -1.71 19.42 18.36
CA LEU A 254 -2.73 18.46 17.93
C LEU A 254 -2.45 17.03 18.43
N ASN A 255 -1.19 16.70 18.69
CA ASN A 255 -0.76 15.38 19.16
C ASN A 255 -0.47 15.32 20.67
N GLU A 256 -0.91 16.30 21.45
CA GLU A 256 -0.65 16.35 22.90
C GLU A 256 -1.14 15.07 23.62
N ASP A 257 -2.30 14.53 23.22
CA ASP A 257 -2.87 13.29 23.77
C ASP A 257 -2.42 12.01 23.04
N GLY A 258 -1.65 12.14 21.95
CA GLY A 258 -1.22 11.06 21.08
C GLY A 258 -2.30 10.49 20.15
N SER A 259 -3.54 10.96 20.21
CA SER A 259 -4.66 10.51 19.37
C SER A 259 -4.41 10.85 17.90
N PHE A 260 -3.99 12.10 17.63
CA PHE A 260 -3.66 12.55 16.28
C PHE A 260 -2.59 11.67 15.62
N GLY A 261 -1.52 11.34 16.33
CA GLY A 261 -0.44 10.48 15.84
C GLY A 261 -0.90 9.06 15.50
N LYS A 262 -1.81 8.48 16.30
CA LYS A 262 -2.43 7.18 16.01
C LYS A 262 -3.30 7.24 14.75
N GLN A 263 -4.13 8.27 14.61
CA GLN A 263 -4.96 8.44 13.41
C GLN A 263 -4.09 8.69 12.16
N LEU A 264 -3.04 9.50 12.28
CA LEU A 264 -2.09 9.77 11.20
C LEU A 264 -1.32 8.50 10.81
N ASN A 265 -0.90 7.67 11.76
CA ASN A 265 -0.28 6.37 11.49
C ASN A 265 -1.24 5.41 10.77
N ARG A 266 -2.53 5.43 11.10
CA ARG A 266 -3.54 4.67 10.37
C ARG A 266 -3.67 5.14 8.92
N VAL A 267 -3.76 6.46 8.69
CA VAL A 267 -3.76 7.05 7.34
C VAL A 267 -2.49 6.66 6.59
N TYR A 268 -1.34 6.65 7.26
CA TYR A 268 -0.08 6.21 6.68
C TYR A 268 -0.16 4.76 6.16
N ILE A 269 -0.69 3.83 6.95
CA ILE A 269 -0.90 2.43 6.53
C ILE A 269 -1.88 2.33 5.36
N GLN A 270 -2.96 3.11 5.37
CA GLN A 270 -3.94 3.13 4.26
C GLN A 270 -3.33 3.65 2.96
N LEU A 271 -2.47 4.66 3.03
CA LEU A 271 -1.70 5.17 1.88
C LEU A 271 -0.75 4.11 1.34
N LEU A 272 0.03 3.44 2.21
CA LEU A 272 0.93 2.35 1.82
C LEU A 272 0.15 1.19 1.17
N ARG A 273 -1.01 0.83 1.73
CA ARG A 273 -1.87 -0.21 1.16
C ARG A 273 -2.38 0.15 -0.22
N SER A 274 -2.67 1.42 -0.46
CA SER A 274 -3.12 1.88 -1.78
C SER A 274 -2.03 1.73 -2.85
N GLN A 275 -0.75 1.64 -2.47
CA GLN A 275 0.34 1.30 -3.40
C GLN A 275 0.32 -0.18 -3.81
N GLU A 276 -0.29 -1.05 -3.00
CA GLU A 276 -0.47 -2.47 -3.30
C GLU A 276 -1.70 -2.75 -4.19
N THR A 277 -2.54 -1.74 -4.45
CA THR A 277 -3.81 -1.90 -5.16
C THR A 277 -3.62 -2.55 -6.54
N GLU A 278 -2.57 -2.24 -7.29
CA GLU A 278 -2.34 -2.90 -8.59
C GLU A 278 -2.06 -4.41 -8.45
N LYS A 279 -1.32 -4.84 -7.42
CA LYS A 279 -1.06 -6.27 -7.15
C LYS A 279 -2.33 -6.97 -6.68
N ILE A 280 -3.08 -6.33 -5.79
CA ILE A 280 -4.38 -6.83 -5.30
C ILE A 280 -5.36 -6.98 -6.48
N ASP A 281 -5.43 -5.96 -7.33
CA ASP A 281 -6.31 -5.94 -8.50
C ASP A 281 -5.97 -7.04 -9.50
N LYS A 282 -4.68 -7.29 -9.74
CA LYS A 282 -4.22 -8.43 -10.55
C LYS A 282 -4.70 -9.76 -9.95
N LYS A 283 -4.49 -9.96 -8.65
CA LYS A 283 -4.93 -11.17 -7.94
C LYS A 283 -6.45 -11.36 -7.97
N MET A 284 -7.21 -10.27 -7.80
CA MET A 284 -8.67 -10.29 -7.90
C MET A 284 -9.13 -10.74 -9.29
N ARG A 285 -8.56 -10.17 -10.36
CA ARG A 285 -8.93 -10.48 -11.74
C ARG A 285 -8.49 -11.86 -12.23
N GLU A 286 -7.29 -12.30 -11.84
CA GLU A 286 -6.68 -13.51 -12.40
C GLU A 286 -6.97 -14.76 -11.57
N GLU A 287 -7.25 -14.62 -10.27
CA GLU A 287 -7.43 -15.76 -9.36
C GLU A 287 -8.80 -15.76 -8.67
N ILE A 288 -9.11 -14.72 -7.89
CA ILE A 288 -10.24 -14.75 -6.94
C ILE A 288 -11.59 -14.72 -7.69
N ILE A 289 -11.82 -13.71 -8.54
CA ILE A 289 -13.10 -13.54 -9.25
C ILE A 289 -13.36 -14.70 -10.22
N PRO A 290 -12.41 -15.16 -11.06
CA PRO A 290 -12.66 -16.29 -11.95
C PRO A 290 -13.04 -17.57 -11.20
N GLU A 291 -12.39 -17.87 -10.07
CA GLU A 291 -12.69 -19.07 -9.29
C GLU A 291 -14.04 -18.98 -8.59
N MET A 292 -14.41 -17.79 -8.09
CA MET A 292 -15.76 -17.52 -7.61
C MET A 292 -16.81 -17.70 -8.71
N MET A 293 -16.54 -17.21 -9.92
CA MET A 293 -17.46 -17.28 -11.07
C MET A 293 -17.69 -18.72 -11.59
N LYS A 294 -16.68 -19.59 -11.50
CA LYS A 294 -16.85 -21.02 -11.85
C LYS A 294 -17.80 -21.75 -10.92
N ASN A 295 -17.87 -21.33 -9.64
CA ASN A 295 -18.57 -22.04 -8.58
C ASN A 295 -19.86 -21.31 -8.11
N VAL A 296 -20.41 -20.41 -8.93
CA VAL A 296 -21.60 -19.58 -8.61
C VAL A 296 -22.83 -20.41 -8.25
N SER A 297 -22.98 -21.62 -8.80
CA SER A 297 -24.08 -22.53 -8.47
C SER A 297 -24.07 -23.00 -7.02
N ILE A 298 -22.88 -23.20 -6.43
CA ILE A 298 -22.68 -23.55 -5.01
C ILE A 298 -23.02 -22.32 -4.14
N MET A 299 -22.59 -21.14 -4.60
CA MET A 299 -22.81 -19.87 -3.92
C MET A 299 -24.30 -19.45 -3.89
N ARG A 300 -25.09 -19.84 -4.89
CA ARG A 300 -26.53 -19.53 -5.02
C ARG A 300 -27.40 -20.16 -3.92
N ASN A 301 -26.89 -21.20 -3.26
CA ASN A 301 -27.57 -21.91 -2.16
C ASN A 301 -27.00 -21.56 -0.78
N MET A 302 -26.00 -20.67 -0.70
CA MET A 302 -25.44 -20.17 0.56
C MET A 302 -26.24 -18.95 1.05
N LYS A 303 -26.66 -18.98 2.32
CA LYS A 303 -27.21 -17.80 3.02
C LYS A 303 -26.15 -16.70 3.09
N TYR A 304 -26.45 -15.51 2.57
CA TYR A 304 -25.61 -14.33 2.69
C TYR A 304 -26.07 -13.48 3.89
N GLY A 305 -25.59 -13.82 5.08
CA GLY A 305 -25.73 -12.96 6.25
C GLY A 305 -24.52 -12.03 6.39
N PHE A 306 -24.76 -10.73 6.46
CA PHE A 306 -23.76 -9.76 6.92
C PHE A 306 -23.64 -9.84 8.45
N GLU A 307 -23.15 -10.96 9.01
CA GLU A 307 -22.71 -11.05 10.40
C GLU A 307 -21.90 -12.32 10.69
N GLU A 308 -20.85 -12.14 11.49
CA GLU A 308 -20.09 -13.17 12.20
C GLU A 308 -21.00 -13.86 13.23
N ASN A 309 -21.79 -14.85 12.83
CA ASN A 309 -22.38 -15.80 13.78
C ASN A 309 -21.88 -17.20 13.45
N MET A 310 -20.94 -17.68 14.25
CA MET A 310 -20.35 -19.03 14.21
C MET A 310 -21.32 -20.13 14.72
N ASP A 311 -22.58 -19.80 15.02
CA ASP A 311 -23.47 -20.67 15.81
C ASP A 311 -24.76 -21.13 15.09
N GLU A 312 -24.91 -20.94 13.77
CA GLU A 312 -25.97 -21.63 13.00
C GLU A 312 -25.39 -22.75 12.12
N ASP A 313 -25.19 -23.88 12.78
CA ASP A 313 -24.70 -25.17 12.25
C ASP A 313 -25.82 -25.92 11.49
N ASP A 314 -26.36 -25.29 10.43
CA ASP A 314 -27.40 -25.91 9.60
C ASP A 314 -27.02 -25.87 8.11
N ARG A 315 -25.78 -26.32 7.81
CA ARG A 315 -25.32 -26.55 6.44
C ARG A 315 -25.41 -28.03 6.10
N ASN A 316 -25.96 -28.33 4.92
CA ASN A 316 -26.00 -29.69 4.38
C ASN A 316 -24.55 -30.23 4.22
N PRO A 317 -24.20 -31.39 4.81
CA PRO A 317 -22.84 -31.95 4.80
C PRO A 317 -22.26 -32.20 3.40
N ASP A 318 -23.10 -32.44 2.40
CA ASP A 318 -22.67 -32.66 1.02
C ASP A 318 -22.19 -31.37 0.34
N TRP A 319 -22.70 -30.20 0.77
CA TRP A 319 -22.29 -28.90 0.25
C TRP A 319 -21.01 -28.40 0.91
N GLU A 320 -20.82 -28.72 2.18
CA GLU A 320 -19.62 -28.36 2.94
C GLU A 320 -18.39 -29.07 2.39
N LYS A 321 -18.51 -30.37 2.06
CA LYS A 321 -17.47 -31.09 1.32
C LYS A 321 -17.20 -30.51 -0.06
N ALA A 322 -18.23 -30.20 -0.85
CA ALA A 322 -18.05 -29.58 -2.16
C ALA A 322 -17.41 -28.18 -2.07
N PHE A 323 -17.72 -27.43 -1.00
CA PHE A 323 -17.17 -26.11 -0.72
C PHE A 323 -15.69 -26.17 -0.31
N GLU A 324 -15.30 -27.13 0.55
CA GLU A 324 -13.91 -27.40 0.94
C GLU A 324 -13.08 -27.96 -0.22
N GLU A 325 -13.64 -28.87 -1.04
CA GLU A 325 -12.94 -29.49 -2.18
C GLU A 325 -12.73 -28.52 -3.35
N SER A 326 -13.56 -27.48 -3.49
CA SER A 326 -13.52 -26.52 -4.61
C SER A 326 -12.51 -25.38 -4.45
N GLY A 327 -11.91 -25.20 -3.27
CA GLY A 327 -11.04 -24.06 -2.96
C GLY A 327 -11.76 -22.70 -2.91
N LEU A 328 -13.09 -22.67 -3.10
CA LEU A 328 -13.91 -21.46 -3.07
C LEU A 328 -13.90 -20.79 -1.69
N GLY A 329 -13.98 -21.58 -0.62
CA GLY A 329 -13.99 -21.07 0.75
C GLY A 329 -12.72 -20.29 1.10
N ASP A 330 -11.56 -20.79 0.68
CA ASP A 330 -10.29 -20.09 0.87
C ASP A 330 -10.25 -18.76 0.11
N LYS A 331 -10.79 -18.70 -1.12
CA LYS A 331 -10.81 -17.47 -1.92
C LYS A 331 -11.77 -16.42 -1.38
N ILE A 332 -12.93 -16.83 -0.85
CA ILE A 332 -13.86 -15.92 -0.16
C ILE A 332 -13.23 -15.39 1.13
N ARG A 333 -12.60 -16.27 1.93
CA ARG A 333 -11.89 -15.85 3.15
C ARG A 333 -10.77 -14.88 2.81
N GLU A 334 -9.98 -15.15 1.77
CA GLU A 334 -8.91 -14.28 1.29
C GLU A 334 -9.41 -12.91 0.83
N MET A 335 -10.53 -12.86 0.10
CA MET A 335 -11.17 -11.60 -0.28
C MET A 335 -11.67 -10.83 0.94
N ASN A 336 -12.32 -11.51 1.90
CA ASN A 336 -12.81 -10.90 3.13
C ASN A 336 -11.65 -10.38 4.00
N GLU A 337 -10.56 -11.13 4.10
CA GLU A 337 -9.33 -10.68 4.76
C GLU A 337 -8.82 -9.41 4.09
N LEU A 338 -8.69 -9.37 2.77
CA LEU A 338 -8.32 -8.15 2.04
C LEU A 338 -9.27 -6.97 2.31
N GLN A 339 -10.58 -7.22 2.42
CA GLN A 339 -11.56 -6.18 2.75
C GLN A 339 -11.47 -5.69 4.21
N LEU A 340 -11.21 -6.59 5.18
CA LEU A 340 -11.05 -6.28 6.60
C LEU A 340 -9.73 -5.56 6.88
N GLU A 341 -8.65 -6.07 6.28
CA GLU A 341 -7.69 -5.29 5.50
C GLU A 341 -8.02 -3.80 5.45
N GLY A 342 -8.99 -3.46 4.62
CA GLY A 342 -9.23 -2.14 4.04
C GLY A 342 -8.49 -1.99 2.71
N ALA A 343 -8.19 -3.10 2.04
CA ALA A 343 -7.62 -3.12 0.69
C ALA A 343 -8.70 -2.82 -0.35
N ASP A 344 -8.29 -2.21 -1.44
CA ASP A 344 -9.19 -1.87 -2.53
C ASP A 344 -9.39 -3.05 -3.49
N VAL A 345 -10.45 -3.81 -3.24
CA VAL A 345 -10.82 -4.98 -4.06
C VAL A 345 -11.71 -4.63 -5.25
N TYR A 346 -12.21 -3.39 -5.33
CA TYR A 346 -13.21 -2.96 -6.32
C TYR A 346 -12.64 -2.05 -7.43
N MET A 347 -11.35 -1.71 -7.38
CA MET A 347 -10.68 -0.82 -8.34
C MET A 347 -10.96 -1.21 -9.80
N SER A 348 -10.71 -2.46 -10.22
CA SER A 348 -10.95 -2.86 -11.61
C SER A 348 -12.42 -2.87 -12.00
N THR A 349 -13.31 -3.25 -11.07
CA THR A 349 -14.76 -3.31 -11.32
C THR A 349 -15.30 -1.96 -11.78
N PHE A 350 -14.86 -0.88 -11.14
CA PHE A 350 -15.34 0.48 -11.44
C PHE A 350 -14.43 1.29 -12.35
N ALA A 351 -13.21 0.83 -12.65
CA ALA A 351 -12.24 1.60 -13.44
C ALA A 351 -12.78 2.02 -14.81
N GLN A 352 -13.43 1.11 -15.53
CA GLN A 352 -14.00 1.40 -16.86
C GLN A 352 -15.21 2.34 -16.78
N LEU A 353 -15.88 2.36 -15.63
CA LEU A 353 -17.03 3.22 -15.36
C LEU A 353 -16.63 4.66 -15.04
N LYS A 354 -15.34 4.99 -15.02
CA LYS A 354 -14.87 6.40 -14.92
C LYS A 354 -14.89 7.14 -16.26
N SER A 355 -15.42 6.52 -17.31
CA SER A 355 -15.64 7.13 -18.62
C SER A 355 -16.93 7.98 -18.72
N TYR A 356 -17.82 7.92 -17.72
CA TYR A 356 -19.04 8.74 -17.70
C TYR A 356 -18.72 10.25 -17.75
N PRO A 357 -19.53 11.07 -18.45
CA PRO A 357 -19.31 12.53 -18.58
C PRO A 357 -19.14 13.26 -17.24
N PHE A 358 -19.79 12.77 -16.17
CA PHE A 358 -19.63 13.26 -14.81
C PHE A 358 -18.17 13.42 -14.39
N PHE A 359 -17.31 12.48 -14.76
CA PHE A 359 -15.88 12.45 -14.38
C PHE A 359 -14.97 13.30 -15.28
N GLN A 360 -15.51 13.99 -16.29
CA GLN A 360 -14.74 14.96 -17.09
C GLN A 360 -14.45 16.24 -16.29
N ASN A 361 -15.29 16.53 -15.28
CA ASN A 361 -15.13 17.69 -14.41
C ASN A 361 -14.30 17.32 -13.17
N PRO A 362 -13.18 18.02 -12.88
CA PRO A 362 -12.32 17.67 -11.74
C PRO A 362 -13.02 17.72 -10.36
N HIS A 363 -13.89 18.70 -10.11
CA HIS A 363 -14.55 18.86 -8.81
C HIS A 363 -15.41 17.64 -8.42
N ASN A 364 -16.02 16.97 -9.41
CA ASN A 364 -16.85 15.78 -9.20
C ASN A 364 -16.10 14.58 -8.63
N TRP A 365 -14.77 14.53 -8.78
CA TRP A 365 -13.95 13.47 -8.17
C TRP A 365 -13.78 13.66 -6.66
N PHE A 366 -13.95 14.89 -6.17
CA PHE A 366 -13.73 15.26 -4.77
C PHE A 366 -15.03 15.43 -3.99
N TYR A 367 -16.17 15.54 -4.68
CA TYR A 367 -17.47 15.68 -4.05
C TYR A 367 -17.91 14.35 -3.40
N PRO A 368 -18.25 14.33 -2.09
CA PRO A 368 -18.82 13.14 -1.46
C PRO A 368 -20.09 12.69 -2.16
N PHE A 369 -20.40 11.39 -2.08
CA PHE A 369 -21.56 10.84 -2.75
C PHE A 369 -22.85 11.46 -2.22
N ASP A 370 -23.65 11.99 -3.14
CA ASP A 370 -24.93 12.64 -2.84
C ASP A 370 -26.02 12.15 -3.79
N MET A 371 -27.09 11.59 -3.21
CA MET A 371 -28.26 11.16 -3.95
C MET A 371 -29.07 12.33 -4.54
N GLN A 372 -28.89 13.54 -4.01
CA GLN A 372 -29.58 14.74 -4.47
C GLN A 372 -28.89 15.40 -5.66
N HIS A 373 -27.68 14.95 -6.02
CA HIS A 373 -26.96 15.46 -7.19
C HIS A 373 -27.80 15.35 -8.47
N SER A 374 -27.77 16.37 -9.33
CA SER A 374 -28.60 16.50 -10.54
C SER A 374 -28.55 15.28 -11.46
N GLY A 375 -27.35 14.71 -11.63
CA GLY A 375 -27.11 13.48 -12.40
C GLY A 375 -27.70 12.19 -11.80
N ILE A 376 -28.14 12.19 -10.54
CA ILE A 376 -28.69 11.01 -9.83
C ILE A 376 -30.18 11.21 -9.51
N ILE A 377 -30.54 12.35 -8.94
CA ILE A 377 -31.87 12.61 -8.36
C ILE A 377 -33.01 12.38 -9.38
N ARG A 378 -32.74 12.57 -10.68
CA ARG A 378 -33.70 12.36 -11.76
C ARG A 378 -34.14 10.90 -11.91
N GLU A 379 -33.23 9.97 -11.66
CA GLU A 379 -33.45 8.54 -11.87
C GLU A 379 -34.00 7.86 -10.60
N PHE A 380 -33.63 8.37 -9.42
CA PHE A 380 -33.95 7.74 -8.14
C PHE A 380 -35.02 8.47 -7.32
N GLY A 381 -35.32 9.74 -7.65
CA GLY A 381 -36.30 10.57 -6.96
C GLY A 381 -35.84 11.07 -5.58
N LEU A 382 -36.63 11.96 -4.98
CA LEU A 382 -36.35 12.58 -3.67
C LEU A 382 -36.45 11.59 -2.49
N LYS A 383 -37.24 10.52 -2.64
CA LYS A 383 -37.36 9.43 -1.67
C LYS A 383 -37.26 8.09 -2.40
N PRO A 384 -36.20 7.31 -2.19
CA PRO A 384 -36.08 6.00 -2.82
C PRO A 384 -37.16 5.06 -2.26
N THR A 385 -38.03 4.54 -3.13
CA THR A 385 -39.06 3.54 -2.78
C THR A 385 -38.81 2.23 -3.53
N GLY A 386 -39.13 1.08 -2.91
CA GLY A 386 -38.96 -0.24 -3.55
C GLY A 386 -37.50 -0.59 -3.82
N ASP A 387 -37.19 -1.01 -5.05
CA ASP A 387 -35.84 -1.39 -5.52
C ASP A 387 -34.76 -0.32 -5.22
N ASN A 388 -35.14 0.95 -5.27
CA ASN A 388 -34.23 2.07 -5.01
C ASN A 388 -33.84 2.18 -3.52
N ALA A 389 -34.62 1.60 -2.60
CA ALA A 389 -34.29 1.58 -1.17
C ALA A 389 -33.19 0.56 -0.85
N ILE A 390 -33.18 -0.59 -1.55
CA ILE A 390 -32.10 -1.59 -1.41
C ILE A 390 -30.80 -1.01 -1.95
N LEU A 391 -30.85 -0.34 -3.12
CA LEU A 391 -29.68 0.32 -3.67
C LEU A 391 -29.18 1.43 -2.73
N SER A 392 -30.06 2.22 -2.13
CA SER A 392 -29.65 3.27 -1.19
C SER A 392 -28.98 2.69 0.06
N LEU A 393 -29.42 1.54 0.56
CA LEU A 393 -28.77 0.80 1.65
C LEU A 393 -27.36 0.32 1.27
N ILE A 394 -27.18 -0.22 0.07
CA ILE A 394 -25.85 -0.64 -0.43
C ILE A 394 -24.92 0.58 -0.57
N LEU A 395 -25.42 1.71 -1.05
CA LEU A 395 -24.66 2.96 -1.20
C LEU A 395 -24.31 3.61 0.15
N GLN A 396 -25.09 3.33 1.19
CA GLN A 396 -24.80 3.73 2.57
C GLN A 396 -23.73 2.86 3.24
N SER A 397 -23.31 1.76 2.60
CA SER A 397 -22.22 0.94 3.09
C SER A 397 -20.85 1.66 3.03
N GLY A 398 -19.94 1.19 3.88
CA GLY A 398 -18.57 1.68 3.98
C GLY A 398 -17.61 1.18 2.89
N PHE A 399 -18.08 0.32 1.97
CA PHE A 399 -17.20 -0.49 1.09
C PHE A 399 -16.81 0.21 -0.21
N PHE A 400 -17.67 1.10 -0.72
CA PHE A 400 -17.41 1.85 -1.95
C PHE A 400 -16.90 3.24 -1.62
N CYS A 401 -15.91 3.72 -2.37
CA CYS A 401 -15.56 5.14 -2.34
C CYS A 401 -16.62 5.97 -3.10
N ASN A 402 -16.59 7.30 -2.97
CA ASN A 402 -17.66 8.16 -3.48
C ASN A 402 -17.78 8.09 -5.00
N SER A 403 -16.66 8.10 -5.71
CA SER A 403 -16.64 7.98 -7.17
C SER A 403 -17.21 6.64 -7.65
N ASP A 404 -17.05 5.54 -6.91
CA ASP A 404 -17.62 4.23 -7.25
C ASP A 404 -19.14 4.22 -7.01
N LYS A 405 -19.63 4.88 -5.95
CA LYS A 405 -21.06 5.08 -5.69
C LYS A 405 -21.76 5.83 -6.83
N TYR A 406 -21.14 6.90 -7.35
CA TYR A 406 -21.62 7.61 -8.55
C TYR A 406 -21.68 6.69 -9.78
N SER A 407 -20.58 5.99 -10.08
CA SER A 407 -20.53 5.04 -11.20
C SER A 407 -21.62 3.96 -11.09
N LEU A 408 -21.85 3.41 -9.90
CA LEU A 408 -22.88 2.41 -9.66
C LEU A 408 -24.28 2.97 -9.96
N CYS A 409 -24.59 4.18 -9.48
CA CYS A 409 -25.87 4.83 -9.75
C CYS A 409 -26.09 5.07 -11.24
N PHE A 410 -25.07 5.57 -11.95
CA PHE A 410 -25.16 5.76 -13.40
C PHE A 410 -25.37 4.45 -14.13
N THR A 411 -24.65 3.37 -13.75
CA THR A 411 -24.87 2.05 -14.36
C THR A 411 -26.29 1.55 -14.11
N MET A 412 -26.80 1.65 -12.88
CA MET A 412 -28.16 1.22 -12.54
C MET A 412 -29.25 1.99 -13.29
N ALA A 413 -29.05 3.28 -13.54
CA ALA A 413 -29.95 4.09 -14.36
C ALA A 413 -30.04 3.59 -15.82
N HIS A 414 -28.95 3.04 -16.36
CA HIS A 414 -28.91 2.54 -17.74
C HIS A 414 -29.42 1.09 -17.90
N ILE A 415 -29.62 0.34 -16.80
CA ILE A 415 -30.13 -1.04 -16.86
C ILE A 415 -31.67 -1.01 -16.98
N PRO A 416 -32.26 -1.71 -17.98
CA PRO A 416 -33.71 -1.83 -18.10
C PRO A 416 -34.37 -2.39 -16.84
N GLN A 417 -35.56 -1.88 -16.50
CA GLN A 417 -36.28 -2.27 -15.27
C GLN A 417 -36.47 -3.80 -15.15
N ALA A 418 -36.76 -4.49 -16.26
CA ALA A 418 -36.92 -5.94 -16.26
C ALA A 418 -35.64 -6.69 -15.84
N GLN A 419 -34.47 -6.19 -16.23
CA GLN A 419 -33.18 -6.75 -15.79
C GLN A 419 -32.85 -6.37 -14.36
N ARG A 420 -33.18 -5.14 -13.92
CA ARG A 420 -33.02 -4.74 -12.51
C ARG A 420 -33.85 -5.63 -11.59
N ASN A 421 -35.12 -5.85 -11.92
CA ASN A 421 -36.00 -6.74 -11.18
C ASN A 421 -35.48 -8.18 -11.19
N MET A 422 -34.85 -8.63 -12.28
CA MET A 422 -34.23 -9.96 -12.38
C MET A 422 -32.94 -10.09 -11.56
N MET A 423 -32.17 -9.00 -11.38
CA MET A 423 -31.01 -8.98 -10.50
C MET A 423 -31.43 -9.00 -9.03
N LEU A 424 -32.45 -8.24 -8.66
CA LEU A 424 -32.96 -8.17 -7.29
C LEU A 424 -33.73 -9.42 -6.88
N SER A 425 -34.42 -10.09 -7.81
CA SER A 425 -35.11 -11.36 -7.54
C SER A 425 -34.17 -12.56 -7.33
N GLN A 426 -32.86 -12.37 -7.51
CA GLN A 426 -31.84 -13.36 -7.15
C GLN A 426 -31.44 -13.27 -5.66
N MET A 427 -31.80 -12.19 -4.96
CA MET A 427 -31.66 -12.08 -3.50
C MET A 427 -32.86 -12.75 -2.85
N THR A 428 -32.66 -13.52 -1.77
CA THR A 428 -33.80 -14.20 -1.14
C THR A 428 -34.74 -13.17 -0.49
N SER A 429 -36.03 -13.50 -0.37
CA SER A 429 -37.00 -12.65 0.34
C SER A 429 -36.60 -12.40 1.80
N GLN A 430 -35.78 -13.28 2.37
CA GLN A 430 -35.20 -13.14 3.70
C GLN A 430 -34.03 -12.15 3.72
N ASP A 431 -33.10 -12.21 2.76
CA ASP A 431 -31.99 -11.24 2.63
C ASP A 431 -32.51 -9.81 2.44
N LEU A 432 -33.58 -9.65 1.66
CA LEU A 432 -34.25 -8.37 1.44
C LEU A 432 -34.90 -7.85 2.72
N ASN A 433 -35.58 -8.71 3.48
CA ASN A 433 -36.17 -8.32 4.77
C ASN A 433 -35.11 -7.99 5.81
N GLU A 434 -33.97 -8.68 5.81
CA GLU A 434 -32.85 -8.41 6.73
C GLU A 434 -32.10 -7.12 6.38
N LEU A 435 -31.92 -6.80 5.10
CA LEU A 435 -31.34 -5.51 4.68
C LEU A 435 -32.29 -4.34 4.95
N MET A 436 -33.60 -4.58 4.87
CA MET A 436 -34.64 -3.61 5.19
C MET A 436 -34.92 -3.49 6.70
N ASP A 437 -34.29 -4.32 7.54
CA ASP A 437 -34.33 -4.18 8.99
C ASP A 437 -33.60 -2.90 9.42
N GLU A 438 -34.32 -2.02 10.12
CA GLU A 438 -33.76 -0.76 10.62
C GLU A 438 -32.59 -0.98 11.59
N SER A 439 -32.59 -2.10 12.32
CA SER A 439 -31.51 -2.43 13.26
C SER A 439 -30.19 -2.73 12.53
N LYS A 440 -30.21 -3.62 11.53
CA LYS A 440 -29.02 -4.00 10.74
C LYS A 440 -28.54 -2.86 9.83
N SER A 441 -29.46 -2.13 9.21
CA SER A 441 -29.11 -0.95 8.40
C SER A 441 -28.47 0.17 9.22
N SER A 442 -28.82 0.32 10.50
CA SER A 442 -28.14 1.24 11.41
C SER A 442 -26.69 0.84 11.68
N GLY A 443 -26.40 -0.46 11.81
CA GLY A 443 -25.04 -0.99 11.98
C GLY A 443 -24.12 -0.69 10.79
N LEU A 444 -24.63 -0.86 9.56
CA LEU A 444 -23.91 -0.53 8.32
C LEU A 444 -23.57 0.97 8.23
N ARG A 445 -24.52 1.84 8.62
CA ARG A 445 -24.29 3.29 8.65
C ARG A 445 -23.25 3.67 9.71
N GLN A 446 -23.33 3.09 10.90
CA GLN A 446 -22.36 3.33 11.97
C GLN A 446 -20.95 2.89 11.54
N TYR A 447 -20.83 1.76 10.85
CA TYR A 447 -19.56 1.31 10.27
C TYR A 447 -19.03 2.31 9.23
N ALA A 448 -19.88 2.76 8.30
CA ALA A 448 -19.49 3.73 7.26
C ALA A 448 -19.06 5.09 7.81
N GLN A 449 -19.56 5.47 9.00
CA GLN A 449 -19.21 6.71 9.70
C GLN A 449 -17.94 6.60 10.55
N ARG A 450 -17.32 5.41 10.65
CA ARG A 450 -16.08 5.25 11.42
C ARG A 450 -14.95 6.07 10.79
N PRO A 451 -14.09 6.73 11.59
CA PRO A 451 -13.02 7.57 11.08
C PRO A 451 -12.08 6.84 10.10
N ASP A 452 -11.78 5.56 10.36
CA ASP A 452 -10.91 4.72 9.53
C ASP A 452 -11.51 4.38 8.18
N VAL A 453 -12.82 4.14 8.14
CA VAL A 453 -13.54 3.86 6.91
C VAL A 453 -13.59 5.12 6.03
N ILE A 454 -13.87 6.28 6.63
CA ILE A 454 -13.94 7.55 5.90
C ILE A 454 -12.58 7.94 5.32
N SER A 455 -11.50 7.87 6.12
CA SER A 455 -10.16 8.18 5.61
C SER A 455 -9.76 7.23 4.48
N ASN A 456 -10.10 5.94 4.59
CA ASN A 456 -9.81 4.96 3.54
C ASN A 456 -10.61 5.21 2.26
N GLN A 457 -11.91 5.51 2.36
CA GLN A 457 -12.74 5.87 1.21
C GLN A 457 -12.20 7.10 0.48
N TYR A 458 -11.77 8.12 1.23
CA TYR A 458 -11.20 9.32 0.62
C TYR A 458 -9.86 9.02 -0.07
N ILE A 459 -8.98 8.22 0.54
CA ILE A 459 -7.74 7.76 -0.11
C ILE A 459 -8.06 6.98 -1.39
N HIS A 460 -9.07 6.12 -1.36
CA HIS A 460 -9.54 5.41 -2.54
C HIS A 460 -10.02 6.39 -3.62
N ASP A 461 -10.83 7.40 -3.29
CA ASP A 461 -11.26 8.43 -4.26
C ASP A 461 -10.06 9.17 -4.89
N LEU A 462 -9.07 9.55 -4.07
CA LEU A 462 -7.82 10.15 -4.55
C LEU A 462 -7.07 9.18 -5.48
N TYR A 463 -6.99 7.90 -5.13
CA TYR A 463 -6.38 6.89 -5.97
C TYR A 463 -7.07 6.79 -7.33
N ARG A 464 -8.41 6.76 -7.40
CA ARG A 464 -9.10 6.78 -8.71
C ARG A 464 -8.78 8.06 -9.47
N PHE A 465 -8.78 9.22 -8.81
CA PHE A 465 -8.46 10.49 -9.47
C PHE A 465 -7.07 10.48 -10.11
N PHE A 466 -6.02 10.09 -9.36
CA PHE A 466 -4.65 10.08 -9.88
C PHE A 466 -4.37 8.95 -10.89
N LYS A 467 -5.13 7.85 -10.85
CA LYS A 467 -4.92 6.72 -11.78
C LYS A 467 -5.82 6.74 -13.02
N LEU A 468 -7.03 7.29 -12.91
CA LEU A 468 -8.08 7.12 -13.94
C LEU A 468 -8.58 8.43 -14.54
N SER A 469 -8.32 9.59 -13.92
CA SER A 469 -8.79 10.86 -14.51
C SER A 469 -8.20 11.08 -15.91
N GLN A 470 -8.95 11.78 -16.75
CA GLN A 470 -8.56 12.06 -18.13
C GLN A 470 -7.22 12.82 -18.20
N ARG A 471 -7.01 13.74 -17.26
CA ARG A 471 -5.82 14.60 -17.14
C ARG A 471 -4.79 14.10 -16.13
N ARG A 472 -4.85 12.81 -15.72
CA ARG A 472 -3.96 12.23 -14.69
C ARG A 472 -2.47 12.50 -14.87
N HIS A 473 -2.00 12.62 -16.12
CA HIS A 473 -0.59 12.87 -16.45
C HIS A 473 -0.12 14.29 -16.14
N GLU A 474 -1.05 15.22 -15.91
CA GLU A 474 -0.76 16.61 -15.50
C GLU A 474 -0.44 16.70 -13.99
N PHE A 475 -0.72 15.64 -13.21
CA PHE A 475 -0.58 15.64 -11.76
C PHE A 475 0.61 14.81 -11.27
N ARG A 476 1.19 15.21 -10.14
CA ARG A 476 2.13 14.40 -9.37
C ARG A 476 1.41 13.21 -8.74
N ASP A 477 1.70 12.00 -9.21
CA ASP A 477 1.12 10.74 -8.69
C ASP A 477 1.87 10.27 -7.44
N ILE A 478 1.38 10.67 -6.25
CA ILE A 478 1.97 10.34 -4.95
C ILE A 478 2.06 8.82 -4.69
N PHE A 479 1.21 8.01 -5.32
CA PHE A 479 1.17 6.56 -5.09
C PHE A 479 2.30 5.81 -5.80
N LYS A 480 3.06 6.49 -6.68
CA LYS A 480 4.28 5.94 -7.31
C LYS A 480 5.56 6.24 -6.53
N GLU A 481 5.48 7.05 -5.49
CA GLU A 481 6.63 7.51 -4.72
C GLU A 481 6.83 6.67 -3.45
N GLU A 482 8.03 6.69 -2.86
CA GLU A 482 8.24 6.07 -1.55
C GLU A 482 7.54 6.91 -0.47
N ILE A 483 6.50 6.37 0.16
CA ILE A 483 5.79 7.06 1.25
C ILE A 483 6.46 6.71 2.58
N ALA A 484 7.24 7.64 3.14
CA ALA A 484 8.01 7.47 4.36
C ALA A 484 7.67 8.53 5.43
N LEU A 485 6.40 8.63 5.85
CA LEU A 485 5.93 9.72 6.72
C LEU A 485 6.68 9.80 8.06
N HIS A 486 7.11 8.66 8.61
CA HIS A 486 7.88 8.57 9.85
C HIS A 486 9.29 9.21 9.75
N ARG A 487 9.80 9.44 8.53
CA ARG A 487 11.10 10.09 8.28
C ARG A 487 10.98 11.60 8.07
N ILE A 488 9.77 12.13 7.93
CA ILE A 488 9.54 13.56 7.71
C ILE A 488 9.88 14.33 8.99
N PRO A 489 10.75 15.36 8.95
CA PRO A 489 11.18 16.09 10.14
C PRO A 489 10.03 16.57 11.02
N ALA A 490 8.99 17.17 10.43
CA ALA A 490 7.83 17.70 11.16
C ALA A 490 6.93 16.62 11.79
N LEU A 491 7.06 15.36 11.35
CA LEU A 491 6.29 14.24 11.88
C LEU A 491 7.12 13.32 12.77
N LYS A 492 8.42 13.58 12.91
CA LYS A 492 9.35 12.69 13.61
C LYS A 492 8.91 12.45 15.05
N ASP A 493 8.59 13.51 15.79
CA ASP A 493 8.19 13.38 17.21
C ASP A 493 6.77 12.82 17.38
N ILE A 494 5.99 12.77 16.29
CA ILE A 494 4.61 12.26 16.26
C ILE A 494 4.60 10.76 15.92
N LEU A 495 5.29 10.37 14.84
CA LEU A 495 5.22 9.04 14.23
C LEU A 495 6.39 8.13 14.59
N ARG A 496 7.55 8.67 15.01
CA ARG A 496 8.72 7.88 15.41
C ARG A 496 8.61 7.41 16.87
N LYS A 497 7.44 6.88 17.23
CA LYS A 497 7.16 6.21 18.50
C LYS A 497 7.24 4.70 18.28
N PRO A 498 7.84 3.91 19.19
CA PRO A 498 8.06 2.49 18.95
C PRO A 498 6.79 1.71 18.55
N GLU A 499 5.69 1.96 19.25
CA GLU A 499 4.39 1.32 18.97
C GLU A 499 3.84 1.65 17.58
N LEU A 500 4.12 2.84 17.06
CA LEU A 500 3.68 3.27 15.72
C LEU A 500 4.65 2.82 14.62
N LEU A 501 5.93 2.66 14.92
CA LEU A 501 6.89 2.12 13.97
C LEU A 501 6.70 0.62 13.77
N VAL A 502 6.39 -0.12 14.84
CA VAL A 502 6.10 -1.56 14.78
C VAL A 502 4.91 -1.83 13.87
N THR A 503 3.84 -1.03 13.91
CA THR A 503 2.68 -1.23 13.01
C THR A 503 3.04 -1.03 11.54
N ILE A 504 3.93 -0.08 11.22
CA ILE A 504 4.42 0.13 9.85
C ILE A 504 5.37 -1.00 9.42
N ALA A 505 6.28 -1.42 10.30
CA ALA A 505 7.19 -2.53 10.03
C ALA A 505 6.42 -3.85 9.81
N ASP A 506 5.38 -4.10 10.61
CA ASP A 506 4.47 -5.24 10.48
C ASP A 506 3.70 -5.20 9.15
N PHE A 507 3.27 -4.01 8.71
CA PHE A 507 2.66 -3.86 7.40
C PHE A 507 3.61 -4.29 6.28
N HIS A 508 4.85 -3.75 6.25
CA HIS A 508 5.85 -4.13 5.26
C HIS A 508 6.22 -5.62 5.33
N PHE A 509 6.30 -6.17 6.56
CA PHE A 509 6.56 -7.58 6.78
C PHE A 509 5.47 -8.47 6.16
N ARG A 510 4.19 -8.15 6.38
CA ARG A 510 3.04 -8.89 5.83
C ARG A 510 2.93 -8.76 4.31
N LYS A 511 3.34 -7.63 3.74
CA LYS A 511 3.37 -7.40 2.28
C LYS A 511 4.64 -7.91 1.61
N GLU A 512 5.45 -8.71 2.31
CA GLU A 512 6.69 -9.31 1.80
C GLU A 512 7.71 -8.29 1.27
N HIS A 513 7.82 -7.14 1.95
CA HIS A 513 8.81 -6.09 1.70
C HIS A 513 9.91 -6.14 2.78
N PRO A 514 10.85 -7.11 2.70
CA PRO A 514 11.77 -7.41 3.80
C PRO A 514 12.78 -6.28 4.08
N ALA A 515 13.20 -5.53 3.07
CA ALA A 515 14.19 -4.46 3.21
C ALA A 515 13.60 -3.26 3.99
N GLU A 516 12.39 -2.85 3.64
CA GLU A 516 11.66 -1.77 4.28
C GLU A 516 11.28 -2.15 5.72
N ALA A 517 10.76 -3.37 5.92
CA ALA A 517 10.44 -3.88 7.26
C ALA A 517 11.70 -3.93 8.14
N LEU A 518 12.81 -4.44 7.61
CA LEU A 518 14.09 -4.53 8.32
C LEU A 518 14.61 -3.15 8.73
N SER A 519 14.56 -2.16 7.84
CA SER A 519 14.98 -0.80 8.14
C SER A 519 14.24 -0.24 9.36
N ILE A 520 12.92 -0.47 9.44
CA ILE A 520 12.09 0.09 10.52
C ILE A 520 12.26 -0.73 11.82
N TYR A 521 12.32 -2.07 11.75
CA TYR A 521 12.63 -2.87 12.93
C TYR A 521 13.98 -2.51 13.54
N GLN A 522 14.98 -2.21 12.71
CA GLN A 522 16.29 -1.76 13.21
C GLN A 522 16.18 -0.44 13.98
N GLU A 523 15.36 0.52 13.52
CA GLU A 523 15.09 1.74 14.29
C GLU A 523 14.45 1.44 15.65
N VAL A 524 13.47 0.52 15.70
CA VAL A 524 12.82 0.11 16.95
C VAL A 524 13.80 -0.59 17.90
N ILE A 525 14.72 -1.40 17.37
CA ILE A 525 15.81 -2.03 18.12
C ILE A 525 16.74 -0.97 18.69
N ASP A 526 17.13 0.02 17.89
CA ASP A 526 18.03 1.10 18.32
C ASP A 526 17.38 2.01 19.39
N MET A 527 16.05 2.06 19.42
CA MET A 527 15.26 2.70 20.49
C MET A 527 15.12 1.85 21.76
N ASN A 528 15.75 0.67 21.83
CA ASN A 528 15.66 -0.30 22.93
C ASN A 528 14.23 -0.77 23.25
N TYR A 529 13.36 -0.87 22.24
CA TYR A 529 11.97 -1.31 22.38
C TYR A 529 11.69 -2.67 21.71
N ALA A 530 12.74 -3.42 21.38
CA ALA A 530 12.60 -4.72 20.74
C ALA A 530 12.30 -5.84 21.74
N ASP A 531 11.30 -6.65 21.42
CA ASP A 531 10.96 -7.88 22.11
C ASP A 531 11.35 -9.12 21.26
N ALA A 532 10.99 -10.31 21.75
CA ALA A 532 11.28 -11.55 21.05
C ALA A 532 10.65 -11.61 19.65
N ASP A 533 9.46 -11.03 19.45
CA ASP A 533 8.75 -11.03 18.17
C ASP A 533 9.44 -10.11 17.15
N ILE A 534 9.85 -8.91 17.57
CA ILE A 534 10.62 -7.99 16.72
C ILE A 534 11.95 -8.60 16.28
N PHE A 535 12.68 -9.26 17.19
CA PHE A 535 13.92 -9.97 16.83
C PHE A 535 13.66 -11.16 15.90
N GLN A 536 12.54 -11.87 16.07
CA GLN A 536 12.12 -12.95 15.15
C GLN A 536 11.85 -12.41 13.75
N LYS A 537 11.03 -11.36 13.62
CA LYS A 537 10.70 -10.73 12.34
C LYS A 537 11.93 -10.13 11.67
N THR A 538 12.82 -9.50 12.44
CA THR A 538 14.13 -9.00 11.97
C THR A 538 15.00 -10.13 11.40
N GLY A 539 15.13 -11.24 12.15
CA GLY A 539 15.86 -12.42 11.69
C GLY A 539 15.28 -13.02 10.41
N TYR A 540 13.96 -13.02 10.27
CA TYR A 540 13.27 -13.49 9.07
C TYR A 540 13.52 -12.60 7.86
N CYS A 541 13.43 -11.27 8.01
CA CYS A 541 13.77 -10.34 6.93
C CYS A 541 15.23 -10.53 6.48
N LEU A 542 16.17 -10.61 7.42
CA LEU A 542 17.59 -10.87 7.13
C LEU A 542 17.81 -12.21 6.42
N GLN A 543 17.08 -13.25 6.83
CA GLN A 543 17.12 -14.57 6.18
C GLN A 543 16.60 -14.51 4.74
N LYS A 544 15.52 -13.76 4.48
CA LYS A 544 14.99 -13.54 3.12
C LYS A 544 15.98 -12.77 2.23
N GLU A 545 16.71 -11.83 2.81
CA GLU A 545 17.84 -11.14 2.14
C GLU A 545 19.12 -12.00 2.04
N LYS A 546 19.10 -13.27 2.48
CA LYS A 546 20.25 -14.20 2.52
C LYS A 546 21.40 -13.73 3.43
N ARG A 547 21.15 -12.79 4.34
CA ARG A 547 22.11 -12.29 5.35
C ARG A 547 22.11 -13.18 6.60
N TYR A 548 22.43 -14.47 6.39
CA TYR A 548 22.23 -15.52 7.40
C TYR A 548 22.99 -15.30 8.71
N LYS A 549 24.20 -14.71 8.68
CA LYS A 549 24.98 -14.43 9.91
C LYS A 549 24.27 -13.41 10.80
N GLU A 550 23.72 -12.36 10.22
CA GLU A 550 22.97 -11.34 10.94
C GLU A 550 21.62 -11.89 11.40
N ALA A 551 20.96 -12.70 10.56
CA ALA A 551 19.74 -13.41 10.94
C ALA A 551 19.94 -14.29 12.18
N ILE A 552 21.04 -15.05 12.25
CA ILE A 552 21.40 -15.85 13.44
C ILE A 552 21.55 -14.94 14.66
N SER A 553 22.21 -13.79 14.54
CA SER A 553 22.37 -12.84 15.65
C SER A 553 21.00 -12.36 16.17
N ALA A 554 20.08 -11.97 15.28
CA ALA A 554 18.74 -11.55 15.64
C ALA A 554 17.93 -12.71 16.27
N TYR A 555 17.91 -13.89 15.66
CA TYR A 555 17.19 -15.03 16.21
C TYR A 555 17.75 -15.51 17.55
N ARG A 556 19.07 -15.43 17.79
CA ARG A 556 19.64 -15.75 19.10
C ARG A 556 19.20 -14.75 20.17
N LYS A 557 19.06 -13.46 19.85
CA LYS A 557 18.45 -12.49 20.77
C LYS A 557 17.00 -12.85 21.07
N ALA A 558 16.22 -13.25 20.06
CA ALA A 558 14.86 -13.72 20.28
C ALA A 558 14.79 -14.98 21.16
N ASP A 559 15.68 -15.94 20.95
CA ASP A 559 15.77 -17.19 21.72
C ASP A 559 16.14 -16.94 23.19
N VAL A 560 17.00 -15.95 23.46
CA VAL A 560 17.31 -15.51 24.84
C VAL A 560 16.07 -14.92 25.54
N LEU A 561 15.26 -14.13 24.82
CA LEU A 561 14.07 -13.50 25.38
C LEU A 561 12.88 -14.45 25.52
N LYS A 562 12.73 -15.38 24.57
CA LYS A 562 11.68 -16.40 24.55
C LYS A 562 12.29 -17.76 24.18
N PRO A 563 12.89 -18.46 25.16
CA PRO A 563 13.49 -19.77 24.92
C PRO A 563 12.44 -20.80 24.53
N ASP A 564 12.90 -21.90 23.93
CA ASP A 564 12.07 -23.03 23.51
C ASP A 564 10.96 -22.69 22.49
N HIS A 565 11.08 -21.54 21.82
CA HIS A 565 10.18 -21.18 20.73
C HIS A 565 10.55 -21.96 19.45
N ILE A 566 9.79 -23.02 19.17
CA ILE A 566 10.02 -23.96 18.05
C ILE A 566 10.29 -23.24 16.72
N TRP A 567 9.52 -22.20 16.40
CA TRP A 567 9.66 -21.46 15.15
C TRP A 567 11.03 -20.78 15.05
N THR A 568 11.50 -20.15 16.14
CA THR A 568 12.82 -19.48 16.21
C THR A 568 13.96 -20.49 16.11
N ILE A 569 13.88 -21.58 16.87
CA ILE A 569 14.88 -22.66 16.89
C ILE A 569 15.02 -23.29 15.50
N ARG A 570 13.90 -23.53 14.81
CA ARG A 570 13.90 -24.08 13.45
C ARG A 570 14.55 -23.14 12.43
N HIS A 571 14.34 -21.83 12.54
CA HIS A 571 14.99 -20.86 11.66
C HIS A 571 16.48 -20.66 11.97
N LEU A 572 16.88 -20.74 13.25
CA LEU A 572 18.29 -20.83 13.63
C LEU A 572 18.96 -22.04 12.95
N ALA A 573 18.38 -23.24 13.11
CA ALA A 573 18.87 -24.45 12.48
C ALA A 573 19.00 -24.30 10.96
N THR A 574 17.99 -23.68 10.33
CA THR A 574 17.98 -23.42 8.89
C THR A 574 19.09 -22.46 8.47
N CYS A 575 19.30 -21.36 9.20
CA CYS A 575 20.36 -20.40 8.89
C CYS A 575 21.76 -21.01 9.06
N TYR A 576 22.00 -21.79 10.12
CA TYR A 576 23.24 -22.53 10.31
C TYR A 576 23.50 -23.52 9.16
N ARG A 577 22.45 -24.25 8.73
CA ARG A 577 22.54 -25.17 7.58
C ARG A 577 22.88 -24.43 6.28
N GLN A 578 22.28 -23.25 6.03
CA GLN A 578 22.59 -22.43 4.86
C GLN A 578 24.04 -21.89 4.87
N LEU A 579 24.63 -21.70 6.05
CA LEU A 579 26.05 -21.35 6.22
C LEU A 579 26.98 -22.57 6.20
N ARG A 580 26.46 -23.79 5.97
CA ARG A 580 27.18 -25.08 6.07
C ARG A 580 27.78 -25.36 7.46
N ASP A 581 27.31 -24.70 8.50
CA ASP A 581 27.59 -25.08 9.89
C ASP A 581 26.61 -26.17 10.33
N PHE A 582 26.85 -27.37 9.81
CA PHE A 582 25.97 -28.52 10.03
C PHE A 582 25.97 -29.00 11.48
N ALA A 583 27.05 -28.76 12.23
CA ALA A 583 27.15 -29.12 13.64
C ALA A 583 26.15 -28.29 14.48
N SER A 584 26.17 -26.96 14.34
CA SER A 584 25.20 -26.09 15.00
C SER A 584 23.78 -26.36 14.50
N ALA A 585 23.59 -26.54 13.19
CA ALA A 585 22.27 -26.86 12.63
C ALA A 585 21.69 -28.14 13.25
N LEU A 586 22.50 -29.18 13.39
CA LEU A 586 22.11 -30.45 14.01
C LEU A 586 21.71 -30.26 15.48
N GLU A 587 22.44 -29.47 16.26
CA GLU A 587 22.09 -29.17 17.65
C GLU A 587 20.68 -28.56 17.74
N TYR A 588 20.40 -27.52 16.95
CA TYR A 588 19.09 -26.87 16.97
C TYR A 588 17.99 -27.77 16.40
N TYR A 589 18.24 -28.55 15.34
CA TYR A 589 17.24 -29.50 14.84
C TYR A 589 16.92 -30.61 15.86
N ARG A 590 17.89 -31.06 16.66
CA ARG A 590 17.65 -32.00 17.77
C ARG A 590 16.78 -31.40 18.87
N LYS A 591 16.94 -30.10 19.18
CA LYS A 591 16.02 -29.38 20.09
C LYS A 591 14.59 -29.37 19.53
N VAL A 592 14.43 -29.11 18.22
CA VAL A 592 13.10 -29.18 17.58
C VAL A 592 12.54 -30.61 17.62
N GLU A 593 13.35 -31.63 17.34
CA GLU A 593 12.92 -33.04 17.40
C GLU A 593 12.45 -33.44 18.80
N ALA A 594 13.13 -32.99 19.86
CA ALA A 594 12.70 -33.25 21.24
C ALA A 594 11.30 -32.67 21.54
N MET A 595 10.95 -31.53 20.93
CA MET A 595 9.64 -30.89 21.08
C MET A 595 8.59 -31.45 20.09
N GLN A 596 9.03 -31.95 18.94
CA GLN A 596 8.19 -32.45 17.85
C GLN A 596 8.75 -33.76 17.27
N PRO A 597 8.65 -34.89 17.99
CA PRO A 597 9.35 -36.14 17.64
C PRO A 597 8.84 -36.80 16.36
N GLU A 598 7.62 -36.46 15.93
CA GLU A 598 6.98 -36.97 14.71
C GLU A 598 7.14 -36.05 13.51
N ASN A 599 7.86 -34.93 13.64
CA ASN A 599 8.06 -34.00 12.54
C ASN A 599 9.06 -34.57 11.51
N ARG A 600 8.50 -35.09 10.40
CA ARG A 600 9.24 -35.70 9.30
C ARG A 600 10.26 -34.75 8.67
N ASN A 601 9.89 -33.48 8.48
CA ASN A 601 10.82 -32.50 7.91
C ASN A 601 12.05 -32.30 8.80
N VAL A 602 11.86 -32.28 10.12
CA VAL A 602 12.97 -32.16 11.08
C VAL A 602 13.85 -33.40 11.03
N THR A 603 13.27 -34.60 11.01
CA THR A 603 14.02 -35.87 10.89
C THR A 603 14.85 -35.90 9.60
N PHE A 604 14.31 -35.39 8.49
CA PHE A 604 15.02 -35.28 7.21
C PHE A 604 16.21 -34.33 7.32
N PHE A 605 16.02 -33.15 7.93
CA PHE A 605 17.10 -32.19 8.08
C PHE A 605 18.20 -32.66 9.05
N ILE A 606 17.85 -33.41 10.10
CA ILE A 606 18.82 -34.09 10.97
C ILE A 606 19.65 -35.07 10.15
N GLY A 607 19.00 -35.97 9.39
CA GLY A 607 19.67 -36.92 8.52
C GLY A 607 20.58 -36.24 7.48
N SER A 608 20.10 -35.16 6.86
CA SER A 608 20.89 -34.37 5.91
C SER A 608 22.10 -33.70 6.56
N CYS A 609 21.97 -33.11 7.75
CA CYS A 609 23.10 -32.51 8.47
C CYS A 609 24.13 -33.56 8.91
N LEU A 610 23.68 -34.78 9.24
CA LEU A 610 24.56 -35.91 9.55
C LEU A 610 25.31 -36.39 8.31
N ALA A 611 24.63 -36.50 7.16
CA ALA A 611 25.25 -36.90 5.89
C ALA A 611 26.31 -35.87 5.43
N GLU A 612 26.03 -34.58 5.55
CA GLU A 612 27.01 -33.52 5.23
C GLU A 612 28.20 -33.47 6.20
N GLN A 613 28.05 -34.04 7.40
CA GLN A 613 29.14 -34.28 8.36
C GLN A 613 29.83 -35.63 8.15
N GLU A 614 29.53 -36.34 7.05
CA GLU A 614 30.03 -37.68 6.72
C GLU A 614 29.64 -38.76 7.77
N ARG A 615 28.66 -38.49 8.64
CA ARG A 615 28.11 -39.44 9.62
C ARG A 615 27.01 -40.29 9.00
N TYR A 616 27.38 -41.01 7.94
CA TYR A 616 26.43 -41.67 7.03
C TYR A 616 25.57 -42.75 7.71
N GLU A 617 26.11 -43.49 8.69
CA GLU A 617 25.32 -44.52 9.40
C GLU A 617 24.20 -43.93 10.26
N GLU A 618 24.45 -42.81 10.93
CA GLU A 618 23.42 -42.12 11.71
C GLU A 618 22.41 -41.41 10.79
N ALA A 619 22.87 -40.89 9.66
CA ALA A 619 22.01 -40.34 8.62
C ALA A 619 21.05 -41.40 8.07
N LEU A 620 21.56 -42.62 7.79
CA LEU A 620 20.76 -43.76 7.36
C LEU A 620 19.66 -44.11 8.36
N GLN A 621 19.95 -44.13 9.68
CA GLN A 621 18.92 -44.36 10.70
C GLN A 621 17.77 -43.34 10.60
N CYS A 622 18.10 -42.06 10.39
CA CYS A 622 17.10 -41.01 10.21
C CYS A 622 16.26 -41.22 8.94
N PHE A 623 16.90 -41.55 7.82
CA PHE A 623 16.18 -41.74 6.57
C PHE A 623 15.36 -43.04 6.54
N PHE A 624 15.81 -44.12 7.19
CA PHE A 624 15.00 -45.33 7.37
C PHE A 624 13.79 -45.08 8.27
N LYS A 625 13.97 -44.28 9.34
CA LYS A 625 12.83 -43.84 10.17
C LYS A 625 11.80 -43.10 9.30
N LEU A 626 12.24 -42.25 8.36
CA LEU A 626 11.33 -41.56 7.43
C LEU A 626 10.63 -42.50 6.45
N ASP A 627 11.36 -43.45 5.85
CA ASP A 627 10.81 -44.48 4.96
C ASP A 627 9.72 -45.30 5.66
N LEU A 628 9.89 -45.58 6.96
CA LEU A 628 8.89 -46.29 7.76
C LEU A 628 7.66 -45.42 8.08
N MET A 629 7.85 -44.12 8.30
CA MET A 629 6.78 -43.18 8.64
C MET A 629 5.91 -42.78 7.43
N GLU A 630 6.48 -42.83 6.23
CA GLU A 630 5.83 -42.38 5.01
C GLU A 630 6.16 -43.34 3.87
N ASN A 631 5.15 -44.11 3.46
CA ASN A 631 5.27 -44.94 2.28
C ASN A 631 5.50 -44.03 1.05
N ASP A 632 6.46 -44.38 0.21
CA ASP A 632 6.80 -43.68 -1.04
C ASP A 632 7.47 -42.29 -0.91
N CYS A 633 8.25 -42.07 0.16
CA CYS A 633 9.05 -40.85 0.31
C CYS A 633 10.31 -40.86 -0.59
N ILE A 634 10.19 -40.41 -1.84
CA ILE A 634 11.29 -40.34 -2.82
C ILE A 634 12.53 -39.61 -2.26
N LYS A 635 12.34 -38.54 -1.47
CA LYS A 635 13.45 -37.80 -0.85
C LYS A 635 14.24 -38.65 0.14
N ALA A 636 13.56 -39.47 0.94
CA ALA A 636 14.21 -40.39 1.85
C ALA A 636 14.93 -41.50 1.08
N TRP A 637 14.34 -42.04 0.02
CA TRP A 637 14.97 -43.08 -0.81
C TRP A 637 16.24 -42.61 -1.51
N ARG A 638 16.23 -41.40 -2.09
CA ARG A 638 17.44 -40.78 -2.67
C ARG A 638 18.54 -40.66 -1.62
N ALA A 639 18.20 -40.19 -0.43
CA ALA A 639 19.15 -40.01 0.67
C ALA A 639 19.67 -41.35 1.20
N ILE A 640 18.82 -42.38 1.32
CA ILE A 640 19.22 -43.75 1.66
C ILE A 640 20.14 -44.32 0.60
N GLY A 641 19.78 -44.19 -0.68
CA GLY A 641 20.57 -44.67 -1.81
C GLY A 641 21.97 -44.07 -1.80
N TRP A 642 22.06 -42.74 -1.66
CA TRP A 642 23.34 -42.03 -1.57
C TRP A 642 24.15 -42.43 -0.32
N CYS A 643 23.55 -42.37 0.88
CA CYS A 643 24.26 -42.71 2.11
C CYS A 643 24.70 -44.17 2.15
N SER A 644 23.91 -45.08 1.58
CA SER A 644 24.28 -46.50 1.44
C SER A 644 25.45 -46.67 0.49
N PHE A 645 25.45 -45.95 -0.64
CA PHE A 645 26.52 -46.01 -1.63
C PHE A 645 27.86 -45.54 -1.04
N VAL A 646 27.89 -44.36 -0.44
CA VAL A 646 29.12 -43.79 0.16
C VAL A 646 29.60 -44.56 1.40
N SER A 647 28.70 -45.32 2.06
CA SER A 647 29.06 -46.26 3.13
C SER A 647 29.50 -47.64 2.60
N GLY A 648 29.60 -47.83 1.28
CA GLY A 648 30.02 -49.08 0.64
C GLY A 648 28.93 -50.16 0.51
N LYS A 649 27.69 -49.87 0.93
CA LYS A 649 26.53 -50.79 0.88
C LYS A 649 25.85 -50.74 -0.50
N SER A 650 26.60 -51.12 -1.54
CA SER A 650 26.23 -50.89 -2.94
C SER A 650 24.96 -51.62 -3.37
N GLU A 651 24.73 -52.85 -2.89
CA GLU A 651 23.52 -53.62 -3.18
C GLU A 651 22.27 -52.97 -2.57
N GLN A 652 22.40 -52.45 -1.34
CA GLN A 652 21.32 -51.70 -0.69
C GLN A 652 21.04 -50.39 -1.42
N ALA A 653 22.09 -49.67 -1.80
CA ALA A 653 21.97 -48.44 -2.59
C ALA A 653 21.21 -48.71 -3.90
N MET A 654 21.57 -49.76 -4.64
CA MET A 654 20.94 -50.11 -5.90
C MET A 654 19.45 -50.43 -5.72
N ARG A 655 19.07 -51.18 -4.68
CA ARG A 655 17.64 -51.47 -4.39
C ARG A 655 16.81 -50.20 -4.18
N TYR A 656 17.36 -49.20 -3.48
CA TYR A 656 16.65 -47.94 -3.27
C TYR A 656 16.63 -47.07 -4.53
N TYR A 657 17.72 -47.04 -5.30
CA TYR A 657 17.70 -46.35 -6.60
C TYR A 657 16.73 -47.01 -7.59
N GLU A 658 16.58 -48.33 -7.60
CA GLU A 658 15.57 -49.01 -8.42
C GLU A 658 14.14 -48.57 -8.06
N LYS A 659 13.83 -48.35 -6.78
CA LYS A 659 12.56 -47.75 -6.36
C LYS A 659 12.39 -46.31 -6.90
N VAL A 660 13.45 -45.49 -6.84
CA VAL A 660 13.43 -44.11 -7.35
C VAL A 660 13.24 -44.10 -8.88
N LEU A 661 13.95 -44.97 -9.59
CA LEU A 661 13.90 -45.11 -11.05
C LEU A 661 12.55 -45.64 -11.56
N ALA A 662 11.79 -46.36 -10.74
CA ALA A 662 10.45 -46.83 -11.07
C ALA A 662 9.37 -45.73 -11.06
N LEU A 663 9.72 -44.50 -10.65
CA LEU A 663 8.82 -43.35 -10.57
C LEU A 663 9.12 -42.33 -11.68
N LYS A 664 9.25 -41.05 -11.34
CA LYS A 664 9.72 -39.98 -12.25
C LYS A 664 11.15 -39.58 -11.86
N PRO A 665 12.17 -40.33 -12.30
CA PRO A 665 13.56 -40.02 -12.00
C PRO A 665 14.02 -38.73 -12.69
N ILE A 666 14.99 -38.07 -12.07
CA ILE A 666 15.70 -36.91 -12.64
C ILE A 666 17.14 -37.29 -13.00
N ALA A 667 17.86 -36.41 -13.70
CA ALA A 667 19.25 -36.65 -14.12
C ALA A 667 20.17 -37.15 -12.99
N THR A 668 20.06 -36.58 -11.78
CA THR A 668 20.87 -36.99 -10.62
C THR A 668 20.51 -38.37 -10.08
N ASP A 669 19.27 -38.83 -10.24
CA ASP A 669 18.88 -40.19 -9.84
C ASP A 669 19.56 -41.22 -10.74
N TYR A 670 19.57 -40.97 -12.05
CA TYR A 670 20.27 -41.79 -13.03
C TYR A 670 21.78 -41.78 -12.82
N LEU A 671 22.37 -40.61 -12.59
CA LEU A 671 23.80 -40.46 -12.30
C LEU A 671 24.20 -41.30 -11.08
N ASN A 672 23.49 -41.11 -9.96
CA ASN A 672 23.82 -41.82 -8.72
C ASN A 672 23.58 -43.33 -8.83
N ALA A 673 22.52 -43.76 -9.52
CA ALA A 673 22.31 -45.18 -9.81
C ALA A 673 23.42 -45.75 -10.69
N GLY A 674 23.92 -44.97 -11.66
CA GLY A 674 25.07 -45.30 -12.50
C GLY A 674 26.35 -45.48 -11.70
N HIS A 675 26.61 -44.59 -10.73
CA HIS A 675 27.73 -44.72 -9.78
C HIS A 675 27.67 -46.03 -8.99
N VAL A 676 26.47 -46.41 -8.52
CA VAL A 676 26.27 -47.68 -7.81
C VAL A 676 26.46 -48.88 -8.75
N ALA A 677 25.95 -48.82 -9.98
CA ALA A 677 26.10 -49.88 -10.98
C ALA A 677 27.57 -50.11 -11.34
N LEU A 678 28.32 -49.02 -11.52
CA LEU A 678 29.76 -49.03 -11.74
C LEU A 678 30.48 -49.72 -10.57
N ARG A 679 30.12 -49.37 -9.32
CA ARG A 679 30.74 -49.97 -8.14
C ARG A 679 30.43 -51.46 -7.98
N LEU A 680 29.25 -51.90 -8.43
CA LEU A 680 28.86 -53.32 -8.48
C LEU A 680 29.53 -54.08 -9.64
N GLY A 681 30.34 -53.41 -10.47
CA GLY A 681 31.01 -54.01 -11.62
C GLY A 681 30.11 -54.23 -12.85
N ASN A 682 28.89 -53.66 -12.85
CA ASN A 682 27.97 -53.77 -13.97
C ASN A 682 28.15 -52.58 -14.93
N MET A 683 29.16 -52.67 -15.77
CA MET A 683 29.56 -51.60 -16.69
C MET A 683 28.49 -51.26 -17.73
N GLU A 684 27.74 -52.26 -18.21
CA GLU A 684 26.66 -52.07 -19.20
C GLU A 684 25.52 -51.24 -18.59
N LYS A 685 25.05 -51.60 -17.39
CA LYS A 685 24.02 -50.84 -16.68
C LYS A 685 24.51 -49.44 -16.29
N ALA A 686 25.78 -49.29 -15.92
CA ALA A 686 26.37 -47.98 -15.61
C ALA A 686 26.35 -47.04 -16.83
N ALA A 687 26.78 -47.52 -18.00
CA ALA A 687 26.75 -46.75 -19.25
C ALA A 687 25.32 -46.37 -19.66
N GLU A 688 24.35 -47.29 -19.54
CA GLU A 688 22.94 -47.01 -19.81
C GLU A 688 22.40 -45.88 -18.90
N LEU A 689 22.67 -45.98 -17.59
CA LEU A 689 22.19 -45.01 -16.61
C LEU A 689 22.87 -43.65 -16.79
N TYR A 690 24.17 -43.60 -17.05
CA TYR A 690 24.84 -42.34 -17.36
C TYR A 690 24.33 -41.70 -18.66
N GLY A 691 24.04 -42.50 -19.70
CA GLY A 691 23.40 -42.02 -20.94
C GLY A 691 22.03 -41.39 -20.70
N LYS A 692 21.22 -41.98 -19.83
CA LYS A 692 19.94 -41.38 -19.39
C LYS A 692 20.17 -40.11 -18.57
N ALA A 693 21.14 -40.10 -17.67
CA ALA A 693 21.50 -38.91 -16.89
C ALA A 693 21.90 -37.73 -17.80
N ALA A 694 22.70 -37.98 -18.84
CA ALA A 694 23.11 -36.97 -19.81
C ALA A 694 21.97 -36.47 -20.70
N SER A 695 21.02 -37.34 -21.03
CA SER A 695 19.82 -36.96 -21.78
C SER A 695 18.90 -36.07 -20.95
N GLU A 696 18.68 -36.41 -19.67
CA GLU A 696 17.84 -35.65 -18.74
C GLU A 696 18.49 -34.34 -18.25
N SER A 697 19.82 -34.25 -18.25
CA SER A 697 20.55 -33.01 -17.90
C SER A 697 20.52 -31.96 -19.02
N GLY A 698 19.96 -32.29 -20.20
CA GLY A 698 19.81 -31.40 -21.34
C GLY A 698 21.07 -31.21 -22.19
N ASN A 699 22.26 -31.35 -21.61
CA ASN A 699 23.52 -31.40 -22.35
C ASN A 699 24.61 -32.20 -21.61
N ARG A 700 25.64 -32.63 -22.37
CA ARG A 700 26.78 -33.43 -21.90
C ARG A 700 27.64 -32.69 -20.87
N GLU A 701 27.85 -31.39 -21.04
CA GLU A 701 28.72 -30.60 -20.15
C GLU A 701 28.15 -30.53 -18.72
N THR A 702 26.84 -30.33 -18.60
CA THR A 702 26.12 -30.35 -17.31
C THR A 702 26.21 -31.70 -16.63
N PHE A 703 26.13 -32.80 -17.39
CA PHE A 703 26.36 -34.15 -16.86
C PHE A 703 27.79 -34.33 -16.33
N LEU A 704 28.79 -33.93 -17.12
CA LEU A 704 30.19 -34.04 -16.72
C LEU A 704 30.48 -33.23 -15.45
N ASP A 705 29.94 -32.03 -15.33
CA ASP A 705 30.05 -31.21 -14.12
C ASP A 705 29.42 -31.86 -12.88
N MET A 706 28.33 -32.62 -13.05
CA MET A 706 27.74 -33.40 -11.94
C MET A 706 28.60 -34.61 -11.59
N PHE A 707 29.02 -35.38 -12.60
CA PHE A 707 29.86 -36.57 -12.42
C PHE A 707 31.20 -36.23 -11.76
N ASP A 708 31.85 -35.14 -12.18
CA ASP A 708 33.17 -34.74 -11.68
C ASP A 708 33.13 -34.30 -10.22
N LYS A 709 31.97 -33.86 -9.68
CA LYS A 709 31.80 -33.57 -8.24
C LYS A 709 31.94 -34.81 -7.37
N ASP A 710 31.60 -35.99 -7.92
CA ASP A 710 31.60 -37.26 -7.20
C ASP A 710 32.90 -38.05 -7.42
N LYS A 711 33.85 -37.51 -8.20
CA LYS A 711 35.14 -38.15 -8.53
C LYS A 711 35.87 -38.66 -7.29
N GLU A 712 36.06 -37.82 -6.27
CA GLU A 712 36.78 -38.22 -5.05
C GLU A 712 36.05 -39.33 -4.29
N THR A 713 34.72 -39.29 -4.27
CA THR A 713 33.88 -40.31 -3.65
C THR A 713 34.03 -41.65 -4.37
N LEU A 714 34.03 -41.65 -5.71
CA LEU A 714 34.24 -42.85 -6.52
C LEU A 714 35.61 -43.48 -6.26
N ILE A 715 36.67 -42.67 -6.19
CA ILE A 715 38.03 -43.14 -5.89
C ILE A 715 38.09 -43.75 -4.48
N LYS A 716 37.52 -43.06 -3.48
CA LYS A 716 37.44 -43.57 -2.09
C LYS A 716 36.71 -44.92 -2.01
N LEU A 717 35.71 -45.12 -2.86
CA LEU A 717 34.97 -46.37 -2.96
C LEU A 717 35.68 -47.44 -3.80
N GLY A 718 36.88 -47.18 -4.32
CA GLY A 718 37.73 -48.16 -5.00
C GLY A 718 37.52 -48.27 -6.51
N ILE A 719 37.01 -47.22 -7.16
CA ILE A 719 37.11 -47.06 -8.62
C ILE A 719 38.51 -46.55 -8.96
N ASP A 720 39.19 -47.18 -9.94
CA ASP A 720 40.53 -46.77 -10.36
C ASP A 720 40.47 -45.36 -10.98
N GLU A 721 41.35 -44.47 -10.54
CA GLU A 721 41.40 -43.10 -11.06
C GLU A 721 41.67 -43.05 -12.57
N ASN A 722 42.42 -44.03 -13.09
CA ASN A 722 42.74 -44.13 -14.53
C ASN A 722 41.52 -44.54 -15.37
N ASP A 723 40.51 -45.17 -14.76
CA ASP A 723 39.28 -45.56 -15.44
C ASP A 723 38.29 -44.40 -15.56
N ILE A 724 38.42 -43.37 -14.73
CA ILE A 724 37.47 -42.24 -14.67
C ILE A 724 37.34 -41.50 -16.02
N PRO A 725 38.44 -41.14 -16.72
CA PRO A 725 38.33 -40.57 -18.06
C PRO A 725 37.61 -41.49 -19.05
N LEU A 726 37.86 -42.80 -18.97
CA LEU A 726 37.23 -43.78 -19.86
C LEU A 726 35.73 -43.89 -19.58
N ILE A 727 35.32 -43.86 -18.30
CA ILE A 727 33.93 -43.90 -17.89
C ILE A 727 33.17 -42.65 -18.38
N ARG A 728 33.82 -41.48 -18.39
CA ARG A 728 33.25 -40.24 -18.95
C ARG A 728 32.95 -40.35 -20.45
N ASP A 729 33.74 -41.14 -21.16
CA ASP A 729 33.62 -41.35 -22.61
C ASP A 729 32.61 -42.45 -22.98
N LEU A 730 32.10 -43.23 -22.01
CA LEU A 730 31.03 -44.21 -22.22
C LEU A 730 29.66 -43.58 -22.48
N VAL A 731 29.55 -42.25 -22.37
CA VAL A 731 28.29 -41.46 -22.36
C VAL A 731 28.13 -40.65 -23.63
#